data_AF-W4SIV7-F1
#
_entry.id   AF-W4SIV7-F1
#
_cell.length_a   1.000
_cell.length_b   1.000
_cell.length_c   1.000
_cell.angle_alpha   90.00
_cell.angle_beta   90.00
_cell.angle_gamma   90.00
#
_symmetry.space_group_name_H-M   'P 1'
#
loop_
_entity.id
_entity.type
_entity.pdbx_description
1 polymer ?
#
loop_
_entity_poly.entity_id
_entity_poly.type
_entity_poly.pdbx_seq_one_letter_code
_entity_poly.pdbx_strand_id
1 'polypeptide(L)'
;MTAAAALLLGIVVCAWSPALLSRAVYAACLAAAVLGIGLGTWLRPRRIVLVGTLASAVFGFGLMGWQVTGVLQAQLRPQDEARELTVRGQVVELPVAEPRRTRFQLRVDDDPAQSAALRGKLLQLAWYDDFGAERIGPRAALRAGAAWQLRLKLRAPRGLRNPGGFDAERQALAQRIAATGYVRGPAAARQTAAPRGVDAWREAMSQRIAERVPGSSAPYLRALALGDTRGLDDAAWATLRATGLSHLIAISGFHVGLVAAFVALLVAGLWRAWPVLGTRIPRSHAAAVAALFGAAGYAVLAGLALPTVRTVLMIAVVALARVLRRRASTVQILALALLAVLLWDPLSVLVAGFWLSFAGVAWLVWCLPADDRAAVRGFLSAQTVATVGLLPLTVSLFGQASLVGPLANLVAIPWWTFVVVPLALLGTGLEAVHPGAGVWAWRLAGWCFELTWPGLVWLGQTSAALWWVPESDALALVAALLGAFWLLVPRGTPGKSIALLLWLPLLWPDRELPAADEADVQVLDVGQGLAVLVRTQRHALLFDTGPAVRDGFDAGERVVLPALRALGVRRLDAIVLSHADADHAGGYAVVRAGLPVAMTAAPPQAPLDVNTRCRAGQQWAWDGVRFGFLHPSAGFPYLRNQSSCVLRIETRYGSALLPGDIGELVERRLLREHAAELRADVVVVPHHGSADSSHADFIAATGARLALVSSGHGNRFGHPRARWCSAGRAVAPSCSTRPRPGQSGSGWAPTACRYASGGAGSHGSGMLRNGGGRLLSYRPANRRPRCRRNRIVLELVKAGGWPMVPLLLLGVIALAIVLERLWSLRRNEVTPPGLGEEVRNWAARGKLDPSHIESLRRNSPLGALLAAALDVRGRPRELIRERIEDTGRHVVHRMERYLNALGTIASAGPLLGLLGTVVGMIQMFLGILDHGVGDVNQLAGGIGKALVCTATGMIIAVPALMAHRFFKGRIAGYIIEMEQEATLLLDTMDGRVVPAATAPVAAAGKPVMAKG
;
A
#
# COMPACT_ATOMS: atom_id res chain seq x y z
N MET A 1 5.01 -21.29 -8.84
CA MET A 1 5.39 -20.16 -7.94
C MET A 1 6.14 -19.08 -8.68
N THR A 2 7.30 -19.39 -9.27
CA THR A 2 8.13 -18.42 -10.03
C THR A 2 7.32 -17.67 -11.09
N ALA A 3 6.51 -18.37 -11.88
CA ALA A 3 5.62 -17.76 -12.88
C ALA A 3 4.61 -16.76 -12.28
N ALA A 4 4.01 -17.07 -11.12
CA ALA A 4 3.05 -16.20 -10.44
C ALA A 4 3.71 -14.92 -9.91
N ALA A 5 4.88 -15.08 -9.27
CA ALA A 5 5.67 -13.95 -8.78
C ALA A 5 6.18 -13.07 -9.93
N ALA A 6 6.62 -13.67 -11.04
CA ALA A 6 7.04 -12.96 -12.24
C ALA A 6 5.89 -12.20 -12.90
N LEU A 7 4.72 -12.82 -13.03
CA LEU A 7 3.51 -12.16 -13.54
C LEU A 7 3.15 -10.93 -12.69
N LEU A 8 3.10 -11.10 -11.37
CA LEU A 8 2.85 -10.00 -10.43
C LEU A 8 3.90 -8.89 -10.58
N LEU A 9 5.19 -9.25 -10.67
CA LEU A 9 6.26 -8.28 -10.86
C LEU A 9 6.07 -7.48 -12.16
N GLY A 10 5.76 -8.15 -13.28
CA GLY A 10 5.46 -7.49 -14.55
C GLY A 10 4.29 -6.50 -14.45
N ILE A 11 3.20 -6.91 -13.79
CA ILE A 11 2.03 -6.05 -13.54
C ILE A 11 2.40 -4.84 -12.68
N VAL A 12 3.14 -5.05 -11.58
CA VAL A 12 3.58 -3.97 -10.67
C VAL A 12 4.52 -3.00 -11.39
N VAL A 13 5.48 -3.50 -12.17
CA VAL A 13 6.39 -2.68 -12.97
C VAL A 13 5.61 -1.82 -13.97
N CYS A 14 4.60 -2.37 -14.64
CA CYS A 14 3.74 -1.58 -15.53
C CYS A 14 2.91 -0.54 -14.74
N ALA A 15 2.32 -0.93 -13.61
CA ALA A 15 1.49 -0.05 -12.79
C ALA A 15 2.29 1.13 -12.20
N TRP A 16 3.58 0.93 -11.93
CA TRP A 16 4.49 1.94 -11.39
C TRP A 16 5.29 2.66 -12.48
N SER A 17 5.06 2.33 -13.75
CA SER A 17 5.72 2.98 -14.87
C SER A 17 5.33 4.47 -14.93
N PRO A 18 6.29 5.39 -15.14
CA PRO A 18 6.02 6.82 -15.13
C PRO A 18 5.28 7.31 -16.39
N ALA A 19 5.15 6.46 -17.41
CA ALA A 19 4.48 6.75 -18.67
C ALA A 19 3.87 5.46 -19.23
N LEU A 20 2.69 5.60 -19.84
CA LEU A 20 2.06 4.52 -20.59
C LEU A 20 2.66 4.43 -21.99
N LEU A 21 2.87 3.19 -22.44
CA LEU A 21 3.28 2.88 -23.80
C LEU A 21 2.05 2.79 -24.71
N SER A 22 2.28 2.73 -26.03
CA SER A 22 1.18 2.54 -26.98
C SER A 22 0.56 1.14 -26.83
N ARG A 23 -0.72 1.00 -27.18
CA ARG A 23 -1.41 -0.31 -27.18
C ARG A 23 -0.70 -1.35 -28.03
N ALA A 24 -0.11 -0.95 -29.15
CA ALA A 24 0.65 -1.84 -30.02
C ALA A 24 1.86 -2.45 -29.30
N VAL A 25 2.57 -1.68 -28.47
CA VAL A 25 3.71 -2.19 -27.68
C VAL A 25 3.24 -3.22 -26.65
N TYR A 26 2.13 -2.97 -25.96
CA TYR A 26 1.58 -3.93 -25.01
C TYR A 26 1.08 -5.22 -25.69
N ALA A 27 0.46 -5.11 -26.87
CA ALA A 27 0.09 -6.27 -27.67
C ALA A 27 1.32 -7.07 -28.13
N ALA A 28 2.39 -6.40 -28.55
CA ALA A 28 3.65 -7.04 -28.89
C ALA A 28 4.29 -7.76 -27.69
N CYS A 29 4.25 -7.17 -26.48
CA CYS A 29 4.67 -7.84 -25.25
C CYS A 29 3.87 -9.13 -24.99
N LEU A 30 2.53 -9.08 -25.15
CA LEU A 30 1.68 -10.26 -24.98
C LEU A 30 2.01 -11.35 -26.00
N ALA A 31 2.14 -11.01 -27.29
CA ALA A 31 2.50 -11.95 -28.34
C ALA A 31 3.89 -12.56 -28.12
N ALA A 32 4.89 -11.74 -27.79
CA ALA A 32 6.24 -12.19 -27.48
C ALA A 32 6.28 -13.12 -26.26
N ALA A 33 5.47 -12.84 -25.24
CA ALA A 33 5.39 -13.70 -24.07
C ALA A 33 4.73 -15.06 -24.38
N VAL A 34 3.65 -15.08 -25.17
CA VAL A 34 3.01 -16.35 -25.59
C VAL A 34 3.98 -17.19 -26.43
N LEU A 35 4.69 -16.56 -27.38
CA LEU A 35 5.73 -17.22 -28.16
C LEU A 35 6.87 -17.72 -27.27
N GLY A 36 7.32 -16.92 -26.29
CA GLY A 36 8.37 -17.31 -25.34
C GLY A 36 7.97 -18.50 -24.45
N ILE A 37 6.72 -18.56 -24.00
CA ILE A 37 6.17 -19.70 -23.25
C ILE A 37 6.14 -20.94 -24.15
N GLY A 38 5.67 -20.79 -25.40
CA GLY A 38 5.62 -21.86 -26.39
C GLY A 38 7.01 -22.39 -26.77
N LEU A 39 7.99 -21.52 -27.02
CA LEU A 39 9.37 -21.91 -27.32
C LEU A 39 10.04 -22.58 -26.10
N GLY A 40 9.66 -22.13 -24.90
CA GLY A 40 10.11 -22.68 -23.63
C GLY A 40 9.81 -24.17 -23.48
N THR A 41 8.73 -24.69 -24.04
CA THR A 41 8.40 -26.13 -23.93
C THR A 41 9.32 -27.03 -24.76
N TRP A 42 10.07 -26.46 -25.71
CA TRP A 42 11.01 -27.18 -26.59
C TRP A 42 12.48 -27.08 -26.12
N LEU A 43 12.76 -26.34 -25.05
CA LEU A 43 14.12 -26.10 -24.56
C LEU A 43 14.54 -27.06 -23.44
N ARG A 44 15.86 -27.16 -23.17
CA ARG A 44 16.39 -27.91 -22.02
C ARG A 44 15.85 -27.37 -20.68
N PRO A 45 15.63 -28.22 -19.65
CA PRO A 45 14.87 -27.90 -18.43
C PRO A 45 15.31 -26.63 -17.68
N ARG A 46 16.61 -26.33 -17.60
CA ARG A 46 17.10 -25.09 -16.98
C ARG A 46 16.73 -23.81 -17.75
N ARG A 47 16.69 -23.88 -19.08
CA ARG A 47 16.29 -22.75 -19.94
C ARG A 47 14.77 -22.57 -19.95
N ILE A 48 13.99 -23.64 -19.78
CA ILE A 48 12.52 -23.56 -19.63
C ILE A 48 12.14 -22.64 -18.47
N VAL A 49 12.77 -22.83 -17.30
CA VAL A 49 12.43 -22.05 -16.10
C VAL A 49 12.76 -20.57 -16.30
N LEU A 50 13.93 -20.25 -16.84
CA LEU A 50 14.33 -18.86 -17.07
C LEU A 50 13.44 -18.18 -18.13
N VAL A 51 13.27 -18.82 -19.30
CA VAL A 51 12.47 -18.29 -20.40
C VAL A 51 11.00 -18.16 -19.97
N GLY A 52 10.44 -19.16 -19.31
CA GLY A 52 9.07 -19.12 -18.79
C GLY A 52 8.85 -18.06 -17.71
N THR A 53 9.84 -17.81 -16.84
CA THR A 53 9.77 -16.76 -15.82
C THR A 53 9.82 -15.37 -16.48
N LEU A 54 10.75 -15.14 -17.40
CA LEU A 54 10.84 -13.88 -18.14
C LEU A 54 9.58 -13.63 -18.97
N ALA A 55 9.09 -14.65 -19.69
CA ALA A 55 7.88 -14.55 -20.49
C ALA A 55 6.65 -14.26 -19.61
N SER A 56 6.55 -14.85 -18.41
CA SER A 56 5.48 -14.54 -17.45
C SER A 56 5.52 -13.07 -16.99
N ALA A 57 6.72 -12.52 -16.74
CA ALA A 57 6.87 -11.10 -16.39
C ALA A 57 6.49 -10.17 -17.55
N VAL A 58 6.94 -10.48 -18.78
CA VAL A 58 6.56 -9.72 -19.99
C VAL A 58 5.06 -9.82 -20.24
N PHE A 59 4.45 -10.99 -20.05
CA PHE A 59 3.01 -11.19 -20.15
C PHE A 59 2.27 -10.31 -19.15
N GLY A 60 2.70 -10.28 -17.89
CA GLY A 60 2.10 -9.45 -16.85
C GLY A 60 2.20 -7.95 -17.16
N PHE A 61 3.36 -7.51 -17.64
CA PHE A 61 3.56 -6.13 -18.09
C PHE A 61 2.64 -5.76 -19.26
N GLY A 62 2.57 -6.61 -20.28
CA GLY A 62 1.68 -6.44 -21.43
C GLY A 62 0.20 -6.45 -21.06
N LEU A 63 -0.23 -7.38 -20.19
CA LEU A 63 -1.60 -7.55 -19.74
C LEU A 63 -2.09 -6.31 -18.97
N MET A 64 -1.28 -5.83 -18.02
CA MET A 64 -1.61 -4.63 -17.25
C MET A 64 -1.70 -3.39 -18.16
N GLY A 65 -0.71 -3.19 -19.04
CA GLY A 65 -0.70 -2.07 -19.96
C GLY A 65 -1.88 -2.07 -20.94
N TRP A 66 -2.23 -3.25 -21.47
CA TRP A 66 -3.40 -3.45 -22.31
C TRP A 66 -4.70 -3.07 -21.58
N GLN A 67 -4.88 -3.55 -20.35
CA GLN A 67 -6.07 -3.26 -19.55
C GLN A 67 -6.16 -1.79 -19.15
N VAL A 68 -5.08 -1.17 -18.67
CA VAL A 68 -5.06 0.25 -18.28
C VAL A 68 -5.37 1.15 -19.47
N THR A 69 -4.70 0.93 -20.61
CA THR A 69 -5.00 1.70 -21.83
C THR A 69 -6.42 1.41 -22.35
N GLY A 70 -6.90 0.16 -22.17
CA GLY A 70 -8.29 -0.27 -22.24
C GLY A 70 -9.25 0.71 -21.60
N VAL A 71 -9.17 0.78 -20.27
CA VAL A 71 -10.07 1.57 -19.42
C VAL A 71 -9.90 3.07 -19.64
N LEU A 72 -8.67 3.58 -19.78
CA LEU A 72 -8.43 5.02 -19.97
C LEU A 72 -8.98 5.55 -21.31
N GLN A 73 -8.96 4.75 -22.37
CA GLN A 73 -9.60 5.12 -23.63
C GLN A 73 -11.13 5.00 -23.56
N ALA A 74 -11.65 4.16 -22.66
CA ALA A 74 -13.08 4.06 -22.41
C ALA A 74 -13.62 5.20 -21.53
N GLN A 75 -12.77 5.95 -20.82
CA GLN A 75 -13.21 7.13 -20.08
C GLN A 75 -13.73 8.25 -20.99
N LEU A 76 -14.53 9.15 -20.41
CA LEU A 76 -15.07 10.31 -21.11
C LEU A 76 -13.96 11.12 -21.78
N ARG A 77 -14.16 11.48 -23.06
CA ARG A 77 -13.21 12.28 -23.83
C ARG A 77 -13.29 13.74 -23.38
N PRO A 78 -12.19 14.51 -23.42
CA PRO A 78 -12.19 15.92 -23.07
C PRO A 78 -13.25 16.77 -23.80
N GLN A 79 -13.49 16.47 -25.08
CA GLN A 79 -14.49 17.16 -25.91
C GLN A 79 -15.94 16.98 -25.44
N ASP A 80 -16.21 15.89 -24.72
CA ASP A 80 -17.53 15.52 -24.21
C ASP A 80 -17.71 15.93 -22.74
N GLU A 81 -16.67 16.48 -22.10
CA GLU A 81 -16.75 16.98 -20.73
C GLU A 81 -17.69 18.20 -20.63
N ALA A 82 -18.40 18.28 -19.51
CA ALA A 82 -19.30 19.37 -19.15
C ALA A 82 -20.50 19.60 -20.10
N ARG A 83 -20.71 18.74 -21.11
CA ARG A 83 -21.93 18.72 -21.91
C ARG A 83 -23.07 18.08 -21.12
N GLU A 84 -24.28 18.57 -21.35
CA GLU A 84 -25.49 17.95 -20.81
C GLU A 84 -25.98 16.88 -21.78
N LEU A 85 -26.07 15.64 -21.30
CA LEU A 85 -26.45 14.48 -22.10
C LEU A 85 -27.63 13.78 -21.44
N THR A 86 -28.65 13.43 -22.22
CA THR A 86 -29.73 12.55 -21.75
C THR A 86 -29.26 11.10 -21.87
N VAL A 87 -29.22 10.40 -20.75
CA VAL A 87 -28.69 9.05 -20.64
C VAL A 87 -29.75 8.13 -20.06
N ARG A 88 -29.92 6.96 -20.67
CA ARG A 88 -30.76 5.88 -20.16
C ARG A 88 -29.87 4.77 -19.60
N GLY A 89 -30.22 4.26 -18.43
CA GLY A 89 -29.44 3.18 -17.82
C GLY A 89 -30.10 2.60 -16.58
N GLN A 90 -29.47 1.57 -16.03
CA GLN A 90 -29.90 0.91 -14.81
C GLN A 90 -29.04 1.34 -13.62
N VAL A 91 -29.68 1.64 -12.50
CA VAL A 91 -28.99 1.87 -11.22
C VAL A 91 -28.41 0.54 -10.74
N VAL A 92 -27.10 0.50 -10.59
CA VAL A 92 -26.35 -0.67 -10.08
C VAL A 92 -25.75 -0.34 -8.73
N GLU A 93 -25.56 -1.35 -7.89
CA GLU A 93 -25.27 -1.17 -6.47
C GLU A 93 -26.34 -0.37 -5.72
N LEU A 94 -26.16 -0.24 -4.41
CA LEU A 94 -27.10 0.43 -3.52
C LEU A 94 -26.90 1.96 -3.55
N PRO A 95 -27.92 2.78 -3.88
CA PRO A 95 -27.83 4.23 -3.79
C PRO A 95 -27.53 4.70 -2.36
N VAL A 96 -26.54 5.57 -2.22
CA VAL A 96 -26.11 6.16 -0.94
C VAL A 96 -26.78 7.52 -0.80
N ALA A 97 -27.83 7.58 0.04
CA ALA A 97 -28.47 8.82 0.41
C ALA A 97 -27.60 9.57 1.44
N GLU A 98 -27.05 10.71 1.03
CA GLU A 98 -26.42 11.71 1.89
C GLU A 98 -27.45 12.83 2.17
N PRO A 99 -27.24 13.68 3.17
CA PRO A 99 -28.26 14.66 3.59
C PRO A 99 -28.71 15.62 2.48
N ARG A 100 -27.81 16.02 1.56
CA ARG A 100 -28.12 16.94 0.44
C ARG A 100 -28.03 16.33 -0.95
N ARG A 101 -27.64 15.06 -1.07
CA ARG A 101 -27.52 14.39 -2.37
C ARG A 101 -27.67 12.88 -2.24
N THR A 102 -28.05 12.22 -3.32
CA THR A 102 -27.97 10.76 -3.43
C THR A 102 -26.88 10.41 -4.43
N ARG A 103 -25.86 9.67 -3.98
CA ARG A 103 -24.78 9.16 -4.84
C ARG A 103 -25.10 7.74 -5.28
N PHE A 104 -24.99 7.46 -6.56
CA PHE A 104 -25.35 6.17 -7.14
C PHE A 104 -24.50 5.86 -8.37
N GLN A 105 -24.44 4.58 -8.75
CA GLN A 105 -23.82 4.16 -10.00
C GLN A 105 -24.90 3.83 -11.02
N LEU A 106 -24.66 4.25 -12.26
CA LEU A 106 -25.57 4.00 -13.39
C LEU A 106 -24.80 3.28 -14.49
N ARG A 107 -25.26 2.10 -14.87
CA ARG A 107 -24.78 1.39 -16.06
C ARG A 107 -25.65 1.81 -17.23
N VAL A 108 -25.03 2.47 -18.21
CA VAL A 108 -25.71 2.97 -19.40
C VAL A 108 -26.16 1.79 -20.27
N ASP A 109 -27.36 1.89 -20.83
CA ASP A 109 -27.90 0.86 -21.70
C ASP A 109 -27.00 0.67 -22.93
N ASP A 110 -26.83 -0.58 -23.36
CA ASP A 110 -26.06 -0.93 -24.56
C ASP A 110 -26.91 -0.78 -25.83
N ASP A 111 -27.40 0.44 -26.06
CA ASP A 111 -28.35 0.77 -27.13
C ASP A 111 -27.72 1.75 -28.14
N PRO A 112 -27.90 1.53 -29.47
CA PRO A 112 -27.64 2.51 -30.52
C PRO A 112 -28.05 3.95 -30.21
N ALA A 113 -29.18 4.16 -29.53
CA ALA A 113 -29.70 5.47 -29.15
C ALA A 113 -28.86 6.22 -28.10
N GLN A 114 -28.01 5.51 -27.35
CA GLN A 114 -27.05 6.13 -26.43
C GLN A 114 -25.79 6.58 -27.18
N SER A 115 -25.17 7.66 -26.71
CA SER A 115 -23.89 8.13 -27.25
C SER A 115 -22.86 6.99 -27.24
N ALA A 116 -22.18 6.80 -28.38
CA ALA A 116 -21.10 5.81 -28.51
C ALA A 116 -19.99 5.98 -27.46
N ALA A 117 -19.83 7.20 -26.91
CA ALA A 117 -18.89 7.48 -25.85
C ALA A 117 -19.31 6.92 -24.48
N LEU A 118 -20.58 6.56 -24.27
CA LEU A 118 -21.13 6.15 -22.97
C LEU A 118 -21.79 4.76 -22.98
N ARG A 119 -22.12 4.22 -24.16
CA ARG A 119 -22.82 2.94 -24.33
C ARG A 119 -22.16 1.80 -23.53
N GLY A 120 -22.97 1.12 -22.70
CA GLY A 120 -22.52 0.00 -21.85
C GLY A 120 -21.58 0.37 -20.70
N LYS A 121 -21.26 1.66 -20.51
CA LYS A 121 -20.27 2.10 -19.52
C LYS A 121 -20.90 2.36 -18.15
N LEU A 122 -20.04 2.29 -17.13
CA LEU A 122 -20.40 2.57 -15.75
C LEU A 122 -20.10 4.03 -15.40
N LEU A 123 -21.09 4.73 -14.87
CA LEU A 123 -21.00 6.13 -14.45
C LEU A 123 -21.19 6.25 -12.93
N GLN A 124 -20.43 7.14 -12.29
CA GLN A 124 -20.62 7.50 -10.89
C GLN A 124 -21.32 8.87 -10.80
N LEU A 125 -22.56 8.88 -10.33
CA LEU A 125 -23.43 10.05 -10.38
C LEU A 125 -23.84 10.53 -8.97
N ALA A 126 -24.20 11.81 -8.89
CA ALA A 126 -24.83 12.41 -7.73
C ALA A 126 -26.10 13.18 -8.15
N TRP A 127 -27.18 13.03 -7.40
CA TRP A 127 -28.39 13.85 -7.55
C TRP A 127 -28.55 14.73 -6.32
N TYR A 128 -28.38 16.04 -6.49
CA TYR A 128 -28.49 17.04 -5.43
C TYR A 128 -29.94 17.54 -5.30
N ASP A 129 -30.33 17.89 -4.08
CA ASP A 129 -31.54 18.71 -3.88
C ASP A 129 -31.30 20.14 -4.38
N ASP A 130 -32.40 20.83 -4.68
CA ASP A 130 -32.33 22.24 -5.03
C ASP A 130 -31.77 23.07 -3.87
N PHE A 131 -31.08 24.17 -4.21
CA PHE A 131 -30.42 25.00 -3.20
C PHE A 131 -31.47 25.64 -2.29
N GLY A 132 -31.39 25.38 -0.98
CA GLY A 132 -32.33 25.87 0.02
C GLY A 132 -33.58 25.00 0.21
N ALA A 133 -33.68 23.85 -0.46
CA ALA A 133 -34.79 22.93 -0.26
C ALA A 133 -34.77 22.32 1.16
N GLU A 134 -35.88 22.46 1.89
CA GLU A 134 -36.07 21.85 3.22
C GLU A 134 -36.60 20.41 3.14
N ARG A 135 -37.18 20.03 1.99
CA ARG A 135 -37.71 18.69 1.74
C ARG A 135 -36.81 17.95 0.75
N ILE A 136 -36.60 16.66 1.01
CA ILE A 136 -35.85 15.78 0.12
C ILE A 136 -36.62 15.66 -1.20
N GLY A 137 -35.94 15.99 -2.30
CA GLY A 137 -36.53 16.00 -3.63
C GLY A 137 -36.71 14.61 -4.26
N PRO A 138 -36.93 14.53 -5.59
CA PRO A 138 -37.18 13.28 -6.32
C PRO A 138 -36.05 12.25 -6.23
N ARG A 139 -34.85 12.64 -5.76
CA ARG A 139 -33.72 11.74 -5.53
C ARG A 139 -34.01 10.63 -4.52
N ALA A 140 -35.01 10.78 -3.65
CA ALA A 140 -35.43 9.74 -2.70
C ALA A 140 -36.08 8.53 -3.40
N ALA A 141 -36.58 8.72 -4.63
CA ALA A 141 -37.17 7.64 -5.43
C ALA A 141 -36.11 6.73 -6.09
N LEU A 142 -34.82 7.08 -6.02
CA LEU A 142 -33.75 6.22 -6.54
C LEU A 142 -33.70 4.91 -5.77
N ARG A 143 -33.93 3.82 -6.48
CA ARG A 143 -33.86 2.45 -5.96
C ARG A 143 -32.87 1.63 -6.79
N ALA A 144 -32.17 0.72 -6.12
CA ALA A 144 -31.22 -0.19 -6.73
C ALA A 144 -31.93 -1.09 -7.75
N GLY A 145 -31.31 -1.33 -8.91
CA GLY A 145 -31.89 -2.12 -9.99
C GLY A 145 -32.98 -1.43 -10.82
N ALA A 146 -33.40 -0.20 -10.48
CA ALA A 146 -34.36 0.57 -11.29
C ALA A 146 -33.70 1.14 -12.55
N ALA A 147 -34.46 1.25 -13.65
CA ALA A 147 -33.99 1.90 -14.86
C ALA A 147 -34.48 3.34 -14.93
N TRP A 148 -33.60 4.26 -15.30
CA TRP A 148 -33.86 5.69 -15.31
C TRP A 148 -33.35 6.33 -16.61
N GLN A 149 -34.10 7.33 -17.06
CA GLN A 149 -33.66 8.32 -18.04
C GLN A 149 -33.36 9.63 -17.30
N LEU A 150 -32.11 10.08 -17.38
CA LEU A 150 -31.61 11.23 -16.64
C LEU A 150 -30.87 12.17 -17.59
N ARG A 151 -31.05 13.48 -17.40
CA ARG A 151 -30.17 14.49 -18.02
C ARG A 151 -28.98 14.72 -17.10
N LEU A 152 -27.79 14.46 -17.60
CA LEU A 152 -26.56 14.39 -16.81
C LEU A 152 -25.55 15.42 -17.31
N LYS A 153 -24.80 16.03 -16.38
CA LYS A 153 -23.57 16.76 -16.70
C LYS A 153 -22.37 15.93 -16.26
N LEU A 154 -21.60 15.45 -17.22
CA LEU A 154 -20.52 14.49 -16.99
C LEU A 154 -19.14 15.13 -17.09
N ARG A 155 -18.17 14.51 -16.40
CA ARG A 155 -16.75 14.87 -16.37
C ARG A 155 -15.92 13.60 -16.32
N ALA A 156 -14.71 13.61 -16.88
CA ALA A 156 -13.80 12.49 -16.66
C ALA A 156 -13.52 12.32 -15.16
N PRO A 157 -13.35 11.08 -14.66
CA PRO A 157 -13.00 10.86 -13.26
C PRO A 157 -11.67 11.53 -12.94
N ARG A 158 -11.66 12.41 -11.94
CA ARG A 158 -10.49 13.15 -11.49
C ARG A 158 -10.42 13.18 -9.97
N GLY A 159 -9.20 13.21 -9.47
CA GLY A 159 -8.90 13.16 -8.03
C GLY A 159 -8.04 14.35 -7.62
N LEU A 160 -8.14 14.72 -6.34
CA LEU A 160 -7.28 15.71 -5.74
C LEU A 160 -5.90 15.11 -5.45
N ARG A 161 -4.84 15.89 -5.59
CA ARG A 161 -3.46 15.37 -5.55
C ARG A 161 -2.71 15.92 -4.35
N ASN A 162 -2.86 15.24 -3.22
CA ASN A 162 -2.23 15.62 -1.94
C ASN A 162 -1.55 14.42 -1.27
N PRO A 163 -0.49 14.64 -0.48
CA PRO A 163 0.09 13.61 0.40
C PRO A 163 -0.97 13.00 1.31
N GLY A 164 -0.91 11.69 1.57
CA GLY A 164 -1.91 10.97 2.38
C GLY A 164 -3.36 10.99 1.85
N GLY A 165 -3.62 11.62 0.71
CA GLY A 165 -4.96 11.77 0.16
C GLY A 165 -5.47 10.51 -0.53
N PHE A 166 -6.79 10.36 -0.56
CA PHE A 166 -7.44 9.28 -1.29
C PHE A 166 -7.33 9.46 -2.82
N ASP A 167 -6.75 8.48 -3.50
CA ASP A 167 -6.55 8.49 -4.96
C ASP A 167 -7.83 8.04 -5.69
N ALA A 168 -8.74 9.00 -5.89
CA ALA A 168 -10.03 8.76 -6.55
C ALA A 168 -9.88 8.34 -8.02
N GLU A 169 -8.83 8.79 -8.73
CA GLU A 169 -8.56 8.36 -10.11
C GLU A 169 -8.16 6.90 -10.17
N ARG A 170 -7.27 6.47 -9.26
CA ARG A 170 -6.89 5.06 -9.14
C ARG A 170 -8.09 4.19 -8.78
N GLN A 171 -8.95 4.63 -7.88
CA GLN A 171 -10.17 3.89 -7.56
C GLN A 171 -11.10 3.81 -8.78
N ALA A 172 -11.34 4.92 -9.47
CA ALA A 172 -12.17 4.95 -10.68
C ALA A 172 -11.62 4.05 -11.79
N LEU A 173 -10.29 4.00 -11.95
CA LEU A 173 -9.62 3.10 -12.88
C LEU A 173 -9.84 1.63 -12.50
N ALA A 174 -9.63 1.27 -11.23
CA ALA A 174 -9.84 -0.10 -10.74
C ALA A 174 -11.31 -0.55 -10.85
N GLN A 175 -12.26 0.36 -10.64
CA GLN A 175 -13.69 0.12 -10.78
C GLN A 175 -14.22 0.29 -12.21
N ARG A 176 -13.36 0.63 -13.18
CA ARG A 176 -13.72 0.85 -14.60
C ARG A 176 -14.82 1.91 -14.78
N ILE A 177 -14.83 2.93 -13.91
CA ILE A 177 -15.74 4.07 -14.00
C ILE A 177 -15.31 4.92 -15.19
N ALA A 178 -16.23 5.12 -16.15
CA ALA A 178 -15.95 5.87 -17.36
C ALA A 178 -16.10 7.38 -17.18
N ALA A 179 -17.07 7.82 -16.36
CA ALA A 179 -17.28 9.22 -16.04
C ALA A 179 -17.87 9.42 -14.65
N THR A 180 -17.65 10.60 -14.11
CA THR A 180 -18.33 11.10 -12.91
C THR A 180 -19.26 12.24 -13.30
N GLY A 181 -20.33 12.50 -12.55
CA GLY A 181 -21.22 13.60 -12.89
C GLY A 181 -22.38 13.79 -11.95
N TYR A 182 -23.32 14.63 -12.35
CA TYR A 182 -24.51 14.91 -11.56
C TYR A 182 -25.74 15.14 -12.43
N VAL A 183 -26.91 14.89 -11.84
CA VAL A 183 -28.21 15.05 -12.50
C VAL A 183 -28.55 16.54 -12.66
N ARG A 184 -29.09 16.92 -13.81
CA ARG A 184 -29.55 18.26 -14.17
C ARG A 184 -30.99 18.23 -14.62
N GLY A 185 -31.78 19.22 -14.21
CA GLY A 185 -33.21 19.30 -14.51
C GLY A 185 -34.00 18.13 -13.92
N PRO A 186 -34.18 18.07 -12.58
CA PRO A 186 -34.85 16.95 -11.90
C PRO A 186 -36.24 16.62 -12.46
N ALA A 187 -36.97 17.63 -12.96
CA ALA A 187 -38.29 17.45 -13.57
C ALA A 187 -38.29 16.58 -14.84
N ALA A 188 -37.16 16.48 -15.55
CA ALA A 188 -37.02 15.64 -16.73
C ALA A 188 -36.58 14.19 -16.40
N ALA A 189 -36.29 13.89 -15.13
CA ALA A 189 -35.91 12.56 -14.71
C ALA A 189 -37.12 11.62 -14.71
N ARG A 190 -37.04 10.54 -15.47
CA ARG A 190 -38.12 9.56 -15.58
C ARG A 190 -37.62 8.17 -15.26
N GLN A 191 -38.31 7.49 -14.35
CA GLN A 191 -38.11 6.06 -14.15
C GLN A 191 -38.72 5.31 -15.33
N THR A 192 -37.91 4.56 -16.06
CA THR A 192 -38.33 3.79 -17.24
C THR A 192 -38.69 2.35 -16.92
N ALA A 193 -38.20 1.80 -15.80
CA ALA A 193 -38.56 0.47 -15.33
C ALA A 193 -38.49 0.35 -13.80
N ALA A 194 -39.33 -0.52 -13.23
CA ALA A 194 -39.34 -0.84 -11.81
C ALA A 194 -38.01 -1.48 -11.35
N PRO A 195 -37.67 -1.39 -10.04
CA PRO A 195 -36.50 -2.06 -9.48
C PRO A 195 -36.56 -3.57 -9.71
N ARG A 196 -35.49 -4.16 -10.24
CA ARG A 196 -35.40 -5.60 -10.50
C ARG A 196 -33.98 -6.12 -10.31
N GLY A 197 -33.86 -7.44 -10.14
CA GLY A 197 -32.58 -8.13 -10.02
C GLY A 197 -32.03 -8.13 -8.60
N VAL A 198 -30.78 -8.58 -8.48
CA VAL A 198 -30.15 -8.87 -7.18
C VAL A 198 -29.98 -7.60 -6.35
N ASP A 199 -29.58 -6.48 -6.95
CA ASP A 199 -29.42 -5.21 -6.21
C ASP A 199 -30.74 -4.69 -5.64
N ALA A 200 -31.86 -4.84 -6.37
CA ALA A 200 -33.19 -4.49 -5.87
C ALA A 200 -33.59 -5.39 -4.68
N TRP A 201 -33.31 -6.70 -4.79
CA TRP A 201 -33.52 -7.65 -3.68
C TRP A 201 -32.65 -7.32 -2.46
N ARG A 202 -31.37 -6.99 -2.68
CA ARG A 202 -30.44 -6.57 -1.62
C ARG A 202 -30.95 -5.32 -0.90
N GLU A 203 -31.41 -4.32 -1.65
CA GLU A 203 -31.98 -3.11 -1.06
C GLU A 203 -33.23 -3.42 -0.23
N ALA A 204 -34.16 -4.22 -0.76
CA ALA A 204 -35.37 -4.61 -0.05
C ALA A 204 -35.06 -5.38 1.24
N MET A 205 -34.15 -6.35 1.17
CA MET A 205 -33.71 -7.12 2.34
C MET A 205 -33.04 -6.22 3.38
N SER A 206 -32.20 -5.30 2.93
CA SER A 206 -31.55 -4.35 3.82
C SER A 206 -32.54 -3.42 4.52
N GLN A 207 -33.63 -3.03 3.87
CA GLN A 207 -34.69 -2.21 4.47
C GLN A 207 -35.45 -3.01 5.52
N ARG A 208 -35.78 -4.28 5.24
CA ARG A 208 -36.39 -5.17 6.24
C ARG A 208 -35.52 -5.34 7.48
N ILE A 209 -34.20 -5.49 7.33
CA ILE A 209 -33.28 -5.55 8.49
C ILE A 209 -33.36 -4.24 9.28
N ALA A 210 -33.32 -3.09 8.60
CA ALA A 210 -33.40 -1.78 9.25
C ALA A 210 -34.71 -1.58 10.03
N GLU A 211 -35.83 -2.10 9.53
CA GLU A 211 -37.15 -1.98 10.15
C GLU A 211 -37.39 -3.00 11.28
N ARG A 212 -36.82 -4.20 11.18
CA ARG A 212 -37.12 -5.34 12.08
C ARG A 212 -36.13 -5.52 13.23
N VAL A 213 -34.90 -5.01 13.09
CA VAL A 213 -33.85 -5.06 14.11
C VAL A 213 -33.83 -3.75 14.90
N PRO A 214 -34.09 -3.79 16.22
CA PRO A 214 -34.06 -2.60 17.05
C PRO A 214 -32.62 -2.17 17.37
N GLY A 215 -32.44 -0.86 17.60
CA GLY A 215 -31.20 -0.29 18.15
C GLY A 215 -30.10 0.05 17.14
N SER A 216 -28.91 0.37 17.66
CA SER A 216 -27.75 0.82 16.89
C SER A 216 -27.07 -0.27 16.05
N SER A 217 -27.39 -1.54 16.28
CA SER A 217 -26.78 -2.69 15.58
C SER A 217 -27.25 -2.87 14.13
N ALA A 218 -28.42 -2.33 13.75
CA ALA A 218 -29.02 -2.60 12.44
C ALA A 218 -28.12 -2.23 11.24
N PRO A 219 -27.43 -1.05 11.20
CA PRO A 219 -26.47 -0.73 10.15
C PRO A 219 -25.30 -1.73 10.04
N TYR A 220 -24.82 -2.27 11.17
CA TYR A 220 -23.73 -3.25 11.18
C TYR A 220 -24.18 -4.60 10.66
N LEU A 221 -25.39 -5.05 11.03
CA LEU A 221 -25.96 -6.29 10.50
C LEU A 221 -26.22 -6.22 9.00
N ARG A 222 -26.72 -5.07 8.51
CA ARG A 222 -26.87 -4.81 7.07
C ARG A 222 -25.53 -4.90 6.34
N ALA A 223 -24.47 -4.35 6.92
CA ALA A 223 -23.12 -4.42 6.37
C ALA A 223 -22.57 -5.87 6.36
N LEU A 224 -22.71 -6.60 7.47
CA LEU A 224 -22.21 -7.97 7.62
C LEU A 224 -22.96 -8.98 6.74
N ALA A 225 -24.28 -8.85 6.61
CA ALA A 225 -25.11 -9.79 5.85
C ALA A 225 -25.12 -9.49 4.34
N LEU A 226 -25.29 -8.23 3.96
CA LEU A 226 -25.57 -7.79 2.57
C LEU A 226 -24.51 -6.87 1.97
N GLY A 227 -23.53 -6.43 2.78
CA GLY A 227 -22.53 -5.46 2.36
C GLY A 227 -23.06 -4.04 2.28
N ASP A 228 -24.23 -3.79 2.86
CA ASP A 228 -24.80 -2.46 2.89
C ASP A 228 -24.25 -1.66 4.07
N THR A 229 -23.25 -0.81 3.80
CA THR A 229 -22.65 0.08 4.80
C THR A 229 -23.44 1.38 4.99
N ARG A 230 -24.62 1.54 4.38
CA ARG A 230 -25.46 2.74 4.55
C ARG A 230 -25.99 2.78 5.99
N GLY A 231 -25.94 3.97 6.59
CA GLY A 231 -26.36 4.19 7.98
C GLY A 231 -25.25 4.01 9.02
N LEU A 232 -24.03 3.62 8.62
CA LEU A 232 -22.83 3.77 9.45
C LEU A 232 -22.38 5.24 9.38
N ASP A 233 -22.43 5.92 10.51
CA ASP A 233 -22.01 7.32 10.64
C ASP A 233 -20.47 7.45 10.75
N ASP A 234 -19.98 8.70 10.72
CA ASP A 234 -18.55 8.97 10.76
C ASP A 234 -17.90 8.53 12.09
N ALA A 235 -18.66 8.54 13.19
CA ALA A 235 -18.24 8.05 14.50
C ALA A 235 -18.05 6.53 14.52
N ALA A 236 -18.98 5.77 13.92
CA ALA A 236 -18.83 4.33 13.72
C ALA A 236 -17.59 4.00 12.90
N TRP A 237 -17.38 4.72 11.78
CA TRP A 237 -16.20 4.54 10.95
C TRP A 237 -14.90 4.90 11.67
N ALA A 238 -14.89 5.96 12.49
CA ALA A 238 -13.75 6.32 13.32
C ALA A 238 -13.41 5.20 14.32
N THR A 239 -14.42 4.65 14.99
CA THR A 239 -14.25 3.53 15.94
C THR A 239 -13.72 2.27 15.25
N LEU A 240 -14.28 1.90 14.09
CA LEU A 240 -13.84 0.73 13.33
C LEU A 240 -12.39 0.88 12.83
N ARG A 241 -11.97 2.10 12.44
CA ARG A 241 -10.58 2.38 12.06
C ARG A 241 -9.65 2.31 13.28
N ALA A 242 -10.04 2.93 14.39
CA ALA A 242 -9.27 2.96 15.62
C ALA A 242 -9.06 1.57 16.23
N THR A 243 -10.05 0.69 16.12
CA THR A 243 -9.99 -0.71 16.60
C THR A 243 -9.46 -1.69 15.56
N GLY A 244 -9.14 -1.24 14.33
CA GLY A 244 -8.66 -2.11 13.26
C GLY A 244 -9.71 -3.06 12.66
N LEU A 245 -10.99 -2.92 12.99
CA LEU A 245 -12.08 -3.82 12.59
C LEU A 245 -12.78 -3.45 11.27
N SER A 246 -12.35 -2.39 10.58
CA SER A 246 -12.94 -1.97 9.29
C SER A 246 -12.99 -3.10 8.24
N HIS A 247 -12.05 -4.04 8.30
CA HIS A 247 -11.96 -5.17 7.36
C HIS A 247 -13.01 -6.28 7.60
N LEU A 248 -13.66 -6.32 8.78
CA LEU A 248 -14.75 -7.26 9.06
C LEU A 248 -16.09 -6.74 8.52
N ILE A 249 -16.30 -5.43 8.58
CA ILE A 249 -17.55 -4.79 8.14
C ILE A 249 -17.66 -4.72 6.61
N ALA A 250 -16.56 -4.49 5.90
CA ALA A 250 -16.53 -4.68 4.46
C ALA A 250 -16.57 -6.19 4.17
N ILE A 251 -17.62 -6.72 3.52
CA ILE A 251 -17.82 -8.16 3.27
C ILE A 251 -16.47 -8.83 2.98
N SER A 252 -16.00 -9.59 3.97
CA SER A 252 -14.66 -10.16 3.92
C SER A 252 -14.69 -11.42 3.05
N GLY A 253 -13.52 -11.76 2.49
CA GLY A 253 -13.35 -13.07 1.86
C GLY A 253 -13.61 -14.23 2.83
N PHE A 254 -13.52 -13.98 4.14
CA PHE A 254 -13.87 -14.99 5.13
C PHE A 254 -15.37 -15.30 5.12
N HIS A 255 -16.26 -14.30 5.01
CA HIS A 255 -17.71 -14.53 4.95
C HIS A 255 -18.09 -15.44 3.77
N VAL A 256 -17.51 -15.18 2.59
CA VAL A 256 -17.69 -16.03 1.41
C VAL A 256 -17.18 -17.44 1.67
N GLY A 257 -16.01 -17.57 2.31
CA GLY A 257 -15.43 -18.86 2.70
C GLY A 257 -16.30 -19.64 3.68
N LEU A 258 -16.94 -18.96 4.64
CA LEU A 258 -17.83 -19.55 5.63
C LEU A 258 -19.09 -20.13 4.96
N VAL A 259 -19.71 -19.37 4.06
CA VAL A 259 -20.86 -19.86 3.27
C VAL A 259 -20.45 -21.08 2.44
N ALA A 260 -19.29 -21.01 1.76
CA ALA A 260 -18.77 -22.11 0.97
C ALA A 260 -18.53 -23.38 1.82
N ALA A 261 -17.94 -23.21 3.01
CA ALA A 261 -17.70 -24.32 3.94
C ALA A 261 -19.01 -24.91 4.47
N PHE A 262 -19.99 -24.07 4.82
CA PHE A 262 -21.30 -24.51 5.27
C PHE A 262 -22.02 -25.34 4.20
N VAL A 263 -22.08 -24.84 2.96
CA VAL A 263 -22.68 -25.57 1.84
C VAL A 263 -21.94 -26.89 1.57
N ALA A 264 -20.60 -26.89 1.63
CA ALA A 264 -19.81 -28.10 1.51
C ALA A 264 -20.12 -29.13 2.59
N LEU A 265 -20.31 -28.68 3.84
CA LEU A 265 -20.65 -29.54 4.99
C LEU A 265 -22.07 -30.11 4.87
N LEU A 266 -23.04 -29.30 4.43
CA LEU A 266 -24.41 -29.77 4.16
C LEU A 266 -24.40 -30.89 3.12
N VAL A 267 -23.76 -30.66 1.97
CA VAL A 267 -23.64 -31.66 0.90
C VAL A 267 -22.86 -32.89 1.37
N ALA A 268 -21.80 -32.70 2.15
CA ALA A 268 -21.09 -33.81 2.78
C ALA A 268 -21.97 -34.62 3.74
N GLY A 269 -22.87 -33.97 4.47
CA GLY A 269 -23.87 -34.60 5.34
C GLY A 269 -24.91 -35.39 4.56
N LEU A 270 -25.45 -34.83 3.48
CA LEU A 270 -26.34 -35.52 2.53
C LEU A 270 -25.69 -36.80 1.98
N TRP A 271 -24.41 -36.74 1.60
CA TRP A 271 -23.65 -37.91 1.15
C TRP A 271 -23.43 -38.96 2.24
N ARG A 272 -23.40 -38.55 3.51
CA ARG A 272 -23.32 -39.49 4.65
C ARG A 272 -24.68 -40.13 4.94
N ALA A 273 -25.77 -39.38 4.79
CA ALA A 273 -27.13 -39.86 4.99
C ALA A 273 -27.59 -40.78 3.85
N TRP A 274 -27.16 -40.51 2.61
CA TRP A 274 -27.44 -41.35 1.43
C TRP A 274 -26.14 -41.81 0.74
N PRO A 275 -25.49 -42.87 1.25
CA PRO A 275 -24.21 -43.36 0.72
C PRO A 275 -24.24 -43.75 -0.76
N VAL A 276 -25.42 -44.11 -1.29
CA VAL A 276 -25.61 -44.47 -2.71
C VAL A 276 -25.15 -43.36 -3.65
N LEU A 277 -25.25 -42.08 -3.27
CA LEU A 277 -24.76 -40.97 -4.08
C LEU A 277 -23.23 -41.01 -4.27
N GLY A 278 -22.52 -41.63 -3.32
CA GLY A 278 -21.07 -41.84 -3.37
C GLY A 278 -20.61 -42.79 -4.47
N THR A 279 -21.49 -43.63 -5.02
CA THR A 279 -21.16 -44.51 -6.16
C THR A 279 -21.10 -43.74 -7.48
N ARG A 280 -21.83 -42.63 -7.60
CA ARG A 280 -21.80 -41.76 -8.80
C ARG A 280 -20.71 -40.69 -8.70
N ILE A 281 -20.68 -39.96 -7.58
CA ILE A 281 -19.73 -38.86 -7.38
C ILE A 281 -19.10 -38.97 -5.98
N PRO A 282 -17.76 -38.97 -5.87
CA PRO A 282 -17.11 -38.99 -4.57
C PRO A 282 -17.53 -37.79 -3.71
N ARG A 283 -17.77 -38.01 -2.42
CA ARG A 283 -18.20 -36.99 -1.46
C ARG A 283 -17.34 -35.72 -1.49
N SER A 284 -16.01 -35.88 -1.61
CA SER A 284 -15.06 -34.76 -1.66
C SER A 284 -15.24 -33.88 -2.90
N HIS A 285 -15.61 -34.48 -4.03
CA HIS A 285 -15.85 -33.79 -5.30
C HIS A 285 -17.16 -33.03 -5.25
N ALA A 286 -18.23 -33.70 -4.81
CA ALA A 286 -19.55 -33.08 -4.63
C ALA A 286 -19.48 -31.89 -3.67
N ALA A 287 -18.83 -32.05 -2.51
CA ALA A 287 -18.65 -30.98 -1.54
C ALA A 287 -17.81 -29.81 -2.09
N ALA A 288 -16.76 -30.07 -2.86
CA ALA A 288 -15.92 -29.02 -3.46
C ALA A 288 -16.66 -28.20 -4.51
N VAL A 289 -17.44 -28.87 -5.38
CA VAL A 289 -18.28 -28.20 -6.39
C VAL A 289 -19.39 -27.41 -5.72
N ALA A 290 -20.05 -27.98 -4.70
CA ALA A 290 -21.06 -27.28 -3.93
C ALA A 290 -20.50 -26.05 -3.20
N ALA A 291 -19.29 -26.14 -2.63
CA ALA A 291 -18.61 -25.00 -2.01
C ALA A 291 -18.42 -23.85 -3.01
N LEU A 292 -17.99 -24.16 -4.23
CA LEU A 292 -17.81 -23.17 -5.30
C LEU A 292 -19.14 -22.51 -5.69
N PHE A 293 -20.21 -23.28 -5.86
CA PHE A 293 -21.53 -22.73 -6.15
C PHE A 293 -22.09 -21.89 -5.00
N GLY A 294 -21.92 -22.33 -3.75
CA GLY A 294 -22.29 -21.54 -2.58
C GLY A 294 -21.52 -20.23 -2.49
N ALA A 295 -20.20 -20.27 -2.73
CA ALA A 295 -19.36 -19.07 -2.77
C ALA A 295 -19.79 -18.11 -3.88
N ALA A 296 -20.02 -18.62 -5.10
CA ALA A 296 -20.44 -17.83 -6.25
C ALA A 296 -21.84 -17.22 -6.04
N GLY A 297 -22.78 -18.00 -5.50
CA GLY A 297 -24.13 -17.54 -5.15
C GLY A 297 -24.08 -16.41 -4.13
N TYR A 298 -23.33 -16.57 -3.05
CA TYR A 298 -23.15 -15.49 -2.06
C TYR A 298 -22.44 -14.27 -2.66
N ALA A 299 -21.42 -14.45 -3.49
CA ALA A 299 -20.74 -13.34 -4.15
C ALA A 299 -21.69 -12.52 -5.04
N VAL A 300 -22.62 -13.17 -5.74
CA VAL A 300 -23.68 -12.51 -6.51
C VAL A 300 -24.62 -11.74 -5.57
N LEU A 301 -25.11 -12.38 -4.50
CA LEU A 301 -25.98 -11.74 -3.50
C LEU A 301 -25.29 -10.57 -2.77
N ALA A 302 -23.96 -10.57 -2.73
CA ALA A 302 -23.13 -9.52 -2.16
C ALA A 302 -22.74 -8.41 -3.17
N GLY A 303 -23.26 -8.43 -4.40
CA GLY A 303 -22.99 -7.40 -5.42
C GLY A 303 -21.71 -7.61 -6.24
N LEU A 304 -21.10 -8.80 -6.22
CA LEU A 304 -19.83 -9.11 -6.93
C LEU A 304 -18.70 -8.12 -6.61
N ALA A 305 -18.65 -7.62 -5.38
CA ALA A 305 -17.57 -6.76 -4.91
C ALA A 305 -16.19 -7.40 -5.15
N LEU A 306 -15.17 -6.60 -5.50
CA LEU A 306 -13.83 -7.10 -5.80
C LEU A 306 -13.27 -8.11 -4.76
N PRO A 307 -13.46 -7.94 -3.44
CA PRO A 307 -13.01 -8.93 -2.46
C PRO A 307 -13.69 -10.30 -2.60
N THR A 308 -15.01 -10.34 -2.89
CA THR A 308 -15.78 -11.60 -2.97
C THR A 308 -15.40 -12.39 -4.21
N VAL A 309 -15.22 -11.72 -5.36
CA VAL A 309 -14.78 -12.35 -6.61
C VAL A 309 -13.43 -13.04 -6.43
N ARG A 310 -12.48 -12.40 -5.75
CA ARG A 310 -11.17 -13.02 -5.47
C ARG A 310 -11.30 -14.27 -4.63
N THR A 311 -12.14 -14.26 -3.60
CA THR A 311 -12.36 -15.46 -2.78
C THR A 311 -13.00 -16.57 -3.58
N VAL A 312 -13.99 -16.27 -4.44
CA VAL A 312 -14.58 -17.26 -5.34
C VAL A 312 -13.50 -17.88 -6.24
N LEU A 313 -12.61 -17.06 -6.81
CA LEU A 313 -11.48 -17.57 -7.62
C LEU A 313 -10.51 -18.44 -6.79
N MET A 314 -10.20 -18.05 -5.54
CA MET A 314 -9.37 -18.85 -4.63
C MET A 314 -10.03 -20.21 -4.33
N ILE A 315 -11.34 -20.22 -4.04
CA ILE A 315 -12.12 -21.44 -3.80
C ILE A 315 -12.20 -22.28 -5.07
N ALA A 316 -12.36 -21.67 -6.24
CA ALA A 316 -12.39 -22.35 -7.53
C ALA A 316 -11.07 -23.10 -7.78
N VAL A 317 -9.93 -22.48 -7.49
CA VAL A 317 -8.61 -23.13 -7.60
C VAL A 317 -8.50 -24.34 -6.67
N VAL A 318 -8.93 -24.20 -5.40
CA VAL A 318 -8.94 -25.32 -4.44
C VAL A 318 -9.87 -26.45 -4.91
N ALA A 319 -11.08 -26.09 -5.35
CA ALA A 319 -12.08 -27.05 -5.83
C ALA A 319 -11.58 -27.78 -7.08
N LEU A 320 -11.00 -27.06 -8.05
CA LEU A 320 -10.43 -27.63 -9.27
C LEU A 320 -9.27 -28.57 -8.95
N ALA A 321 -8.35 -28.18 -8.06
CA ALA A 321 -7.25 -29.04 -7.64
C ALA A 321 -7.74 -30.35 -7.01
N ARG A 322 -8.80 -30.28 -6.18
CA ARG A 322 -9.44 -31.47 -5.57
C ARG A 322 -10.14 -32.33 -6.61
N VAL A 323 -10.92 -31.73 -7.52
CA VAL A 323 -11.68 -32.47 -8.55
C VAL A 323 -10.72 -33.19 -9.50
N LEU A 324 -9.68 -32.50 -9.97
CA LEU A 324 -8.61 -33.06 -10.81
C LEU A 324 -7.68 -34.02 -10.07
N ARG A 325 -7.90 -34.26 -8.77
CA ARG A 325 -7.09 -35.12 -7.89
C ARG A 325 -5.60 -34.79 -7.93
N ARG A 326 -5.26 -33.51 -8.15
CA ARG A 326 -3.87 -33.03 -8.18
C ARG A 326 -3.40 -32.78 -6.76
N ARG A 327 -2.28 -33.42 -6.39
CA ARG A 327 -1.57 -33.10 -5.13
C ARG A 327 -0.87 -31.75 -5.30
N ALA A 328 -1.46 -30.70 -4.73
CA ALA A 328 -0.88 -29.37 -4.70
C ALA A 328 -0.61 -28.97 -3.24
N SER A 329 0.60 -28.49 -2.98
CA SER A 329 0.95 -27.85 -1.70
C SER A 329 0.16 -26.55 -1.51
N THR A 330 -0.03 -26.12 -0.26
CA THR A 330 -0.71 -24.85 0.08
C THR A 330 -0.10 -23.66 -0.66
N VAL A 331 1.22 -23.63 -0.80
CA VAL A 331 1.93 -22.56 -1.50
C VAL A 331 1.67 -22.60 -3.01
N GLN A 332 1.55 -23.79 -3.62
CA GLN A 332 1.15 -23.92 -5.02
C GLN A 332 -0.29 -23.45 -5.22
N ILE A 333 -1.21 -23.77 -4.31
CA ILE A 333 -2.60 -23.29 -4.36
C ILE A 333 -2.64 -21.77 -4.27
N LEU A 334 -1.89 -21.16 -3.34
CA LEU A 334 -1.79 -19.71 -3.22
C LEU A 334 -1.24 -19.07 -4.50
N ALA A 335 -0.21 -19.67 -5.11
CA ALA A 335 0.35 -19.18 -6.37
C ALA A 335 -0.61 -19.32 -7.56
N LEU A 336 -1.39 -20.41 -7.63
CA LEU A 336 -2.42 -20.60 -8.65
C LEU A 336 -3.57 -19.63 -8.47
N ALA A 337 -3.98 -19.37 -7.23
CA ALA A 337 -5.00 -18.38 -6.93
C ALA A 337 -4.53 -16.95 -7.27
N LEU A 338 -3.27 -16.62 -7.00
CA LEU A 338 -2.66 -15.37 -7.41
C LEU A 338 -2.69 -15.22 -8.94
N LEU A 339 -2.32 -16.26 -9.69
CA LEU A 339 -2.43 -16.28 -11.15
C LEU A 339 -3.88 -16.07 -11.61
N ALA A 340 -4.84 -16.82 -11.07
CA ALA A 340 -6.24 -16.74 -11.45
C ALA A 340 -6.81 -15.32 -11.25
N VAL A 341 -6.50 -14.68 -10.11
CA VAL A 341 -6.93 -13.31 -9.83
C VAL A 341 -6.27 -12.30 -10.76
N LEU A 342 -4.96 -12.40 -11.01
CA LEU A 342 -4.23 -11.46 -11.86
C LEU A 342 -4.58 -11.60 -13.35
N LEU A 343 -4.89 -12.81 -13.82
CA LEU A 343 -5.36 -13.07 -15.18
C LEU A 343 -6.80 -12.57 -15.38
N TRP A 344 -7.65 -12.71 -14.36
CA TRP A 344 -9.02 -12.20 -14.40
C TRP A 344 -9.08 -10.67 -14.34
N ASP A 345 -8.37 -10.05 -13.38
CA ASP A 345 -8.33 -8.60 -13.23
C ASP A 345 -6.96 -8.11 -12.72
N PRO A 346 -6.02 -7.71 -13.61
CA PRO A 346 -4.73 -7.19 -13.20
C PRO A 346 -4.82 -5.83 -12.49
N LEU A 347 -5.92 -5.08 -12.67
CA LEU A 347 -6.14 -3.80 -11.97
C LEU A 347 -6.36 -4.00 -10.47
N SER A 348 -6.64 -5.23 -10.02
CA SER A 348 -6.79 -5.55 -8.59
C SER A 348 -5.56 -5.18 -7.74
N VAL A 349 -4.36 -5.14 -8.35
CA VAL A 349 -3.10 -4.71 -7.72
C VAL A 349 -3.11 -3.25 -7.27
N LEU A 350 -3.97 -2.41 -7.88
CA LEU A 350 -4.10 -0.99 -7.54
C LEU A 350 -4.83 -0.75 -6.21
N VAL A 351 -5.58 -1.75 -5.71
CA VAL A 351 -6.41 -1.64 -4.51
C VAL A 351 -5.71 -2.30 -3.31
N ALA A 352 -5.68 -1.61 -2.16
CA ALA A 352 -5.04 -2.07 -0.93
C ALA A 352 -5.46 -3.49 -0.50
N GLY A 353 -6.75 -3.83 -0.67
CA GLY A 353 -7.28 -5.13 -0.29
C GLY A 353 -6.61 -6.32 -0.99
N PHE A 354 -5.97 -6.15 -2.16
CA PHE A 354 -5.23 -7.23 -2.83
C PHE A 354 -4.00 -7.63 -2.04
N TRP A 355 -3.20 -6.64 -1.67
CA TRP A 355 -1.97 -6.83 -0.91
C TRP A 355 -2.25 -7.41 0.46
N LEU A 356 -3.24 -6.86 1.19
CA LEU A 356 -3.58 -7.35 2.53
C LEU A 356 -4.07 -8.80 2.52
N SER A 357 -4.87 -9.21 1.52
CA SER A 357 -5.35 -10.60 1.42
C SER A 357 -4.23 -11.58 1.10
N PHE A 358 -3.46 -11.34 0.03
CA PHE A 358 -2.41 -12.29 -0.39
C PHE A 358 -1.21 -12.30 0.57
N ALA A 359 -0.78 -11.14 1.07
CA ALA A 359 0.31 -11.08 2.04
C ALA A 359 -0.11 -11.70 3.39
N GLY A 360 -1.34 -11.48 3.83
CA GLY A 360 -1.85 -12.06 5.09
C GLY A 360 -1.83 -13.59 5.03
N VAL A 361 -2.39 -14.18 3.96
CA VAL A 361 -2.36 -15.64 3.77
C VAL A 361 -0.93 -16.16 3.59
N ALA A 362 -0.07 -15.45 2.87
CA ALA A 362 1.33 -15.84 2.68
C ALA A 362 2.09 -15.89 4.03
N TRP A 363 1.91 -14.88 4.89
CA TRP A 363 2.52 -14.84 6.22
C TRP A 363 2.04 -15.99 7.10
N LEU A 364 0.73 -16.24 7.13
CA LEU A 364 0.14 -17.32 7.91
C LEU A 364 0.65 -18.70 7.44
N VAL A 365 0.64 -18.95 6.13
CA VAL A 365 1.12 -20.21 5.54
C VAL A 365 2.62 -20.42 5.78
N TRP A 366 3.42 -19.35 5.83
CA TRP A 366 4.85 -19.43 6.11
C TRP A 366 5.16 -19.70 7.59
N CYS A 367 4.48 -19.01 8.51
CA CYS A 367 4.85 -19.00 9.94
C CYS A 367 4.12 -20.05 10.79
N LEU A 368 2.93 -20.49 10.38
CA LEU A 368 2.11 -21.41 11.16
C LEU A 368 2.19 -22.82 10.57
N PRO A 369 2.83 -23.78 11.25
CA PRO A 369 2.67 -25.18 10.90
C PRO A 369 1.22 -25.62 11.12
N ALA A 370 0.77 -26.61 10.36
CA ALA A 370 -0.52 -27.27 10.57
C ALA A 370 -0.42 -28.18 11.80
N ASP A 371 -0.38 -27.60 13.00
CA ASP A 371 -0.35 -28.35 14.27
C ASP A 371 -1.63 -28.07 15.06
N ASP A 372 -2.44 -29.11 15.22
CA ASP A 372 -3.81 -29.05 15.77
C ASP A 372 -3.84 -29.08 17.32
N ARG A 373 -2.68 -29.25 17.98
CA ARG A 373 -2.62 -29.63 19.40
C ARG A 373 -2.88 -28.49 20.40
N ALA A 374 -2.97 -27.24 19.96
CA ALA A 374 -3.30 -26.11 20.84
C ALA A 374 -4.01 -24.97 20.08
N ALA A 375 -5.33 -25.08 19.89
CA ALA A 375 -6.14 -24.11 19.15
C ALA A 375 -5.96 -22.65 19.64
N VAL A 376 -5.89 -22.43 20.96
CA VAL A 376 -5.68 -21.09 21.56
C VAL A 376 -4.28 -20.54 21.22
N ARG A 377 -3.23 -21.35 21.37
CA ARG A 377 -1.85 -20.94 21.04
C ARG A 377 -1.70 -20.70 19.54
N GLY A 378 -2.36 -21.51 18.71
CA GLY A 378 -2.43 -21.33 17.26
C GLY A 378 -3.09 -20.00 16.88
N PHE A 379 -4.23 -19.67 17.49
CA PHE A 379 -4.94 -18.41 17.26
C PHE A 379 -4.12 -17.19 17.70
N LEU A 380 -3.54 -17.20 18.90
CA LEU A 380 -2.65 -16.13 19.38
C LEU A 380 -1.43 -15.93 18.46
N SER A 381 -0.85 -17.03 17.98
CA SER A 381 0.25 -17.00 17.02
C SER A 381 -0.19 -16.41 15.69
N ALA A 382 -1.37 -16.78 15.18
CA ALA A 382 -1.94 -16.24 13.96
C ALA A 382 -2.19 -14.72 14.05
N GLN A 383 -2.71 -14.24 15.18
CA GLN A 383 -2.88 -12.79 15.40
C GLN A 383 -1.54 -12.07 15.44
N THR A 384 -0.53 -12.65 16.07
CA THR A 384 0.81 -12.07 16.13
C THR A 384 1.44 -11.99 14.74
N VAL A 385 1.37 -13.08 13.97
CA VAL A 385 1.89 -13.16 12.59
C VAL A 385 1.18 -12.17 11.68
N ALA A 386 -0.16 -12.11 11.74
CA ALA A 386 -0.94 -11.17 10.93
C ALA A 386 -0.61 -9.72 11.30
N THR A 387 -0.52 -9.40 12.59
CA THR A 387 -0.20 -8.05 13.07
C THR A 387 1.19 -7.63 12.61
N VAL A 388 2.23 -8.42 12.91
CA VAL A 388 3.62 -8.07 12.58
C VAL A 388 3.86 -8.10 11.07
N GLY A 389 3.33 -9.11 10.38
CA GLY A 389 3.52 -9.29 8.94
C GLY A 389 2.79 -8.26 8.08
N LEU A 390 1.62 -7.78 8.51
CA LEU A 390 0.83 -6.80 7.77
C LEU A 390 1.08 -5.35 8.18
N LEU A 391 1.68 -5.08 9.35
CA LEU A 391 1.90 -3.70 9.81
C LEU A 391 2.64 -2.83 8.79
N PRO A 392 3.73 -3.28 8.13
CA PRO A 392 4.39 -2.45 7.13
C PRO A 392 3.47 -2.05 5.96
N LEU A 393 2.60 -2.98 5.54
CA LEU A 393 1.63 -2.73 4.48
C LEU A 393 0.51 -1.80 4.93
N THR A 394 -0.04 -1.98 6.14
CA THR A 394 -1.13 -1.11 6.64
C THR A 394 -0.65 0.32 6.84
N VAL A 395 0.54 0.52 7.41
CA VAL A 395 1.16 1.85 7.57
C VAL A 395 1.40 2.49 6.21
N SER A 396 1.98 1.77 5.25
CA SER A 396 2.28 2.34 3.92
C SER A 396 1.03 2.61 3.08
N LEU A 397 -0.05 1.83 3.24
CA LEU A 397 -1.28 1.96 2.45
C LEU A 397 -2.27 2.96 3.05
N PHE A 398 -2.29 3.12 4.38
CA PHE A 398 -3.30 3.93 5.08
C PHE A 398 -2.73 5.10 5.90
N GLY A 399 -1.40 5.21 6.08
CA GLY A 399 -0.77 6.26 6.90
C GLY A 399 -1.08 6.19 8.40
N GLN A 400 -1.59 5.04 8.85
CA GLN A 400 -2.04 4.85 10.23
C GLN A 400 -1.91 3.38 10.65
N ALA A 401 -1.76 3.16 11.94
CA ALA A 401 -1.76 1.86 12.58
C ALA A 401 -2.66 1.87 13.81
N SER A 402 -3.45 0.80 13.99
CA SER A 402 -4.22 0.58 15.21
C SER A 402 -3.36 -0.19 16.21
N LEU A 403 -3.00 0.42 17.35
CA LEU A 403 -2.21 -0.24 18.39
C LEU A 403 -3.08 -1.18 19.24
N VAL A 404 -4.35 -0.83 19.40
CA VAL A 404 -5.35 -1.64 20.11
C VAL A 404 -5.97 -2.73 19.24
N GLY A 405 -5.75 -2.68 17.93
CA GLY A 405 -6.32 -3.59 16.95
C GLY A 405 -6.05 -5.07 17.21
N PRO A 406 -4.84 -5.50 17.60
CA PRO A 406 -4.58 -6.89 17.99
C PRO A 406 -5.49 -7.34 19.14
N LEU A 407 -5.71 -6.49 20.15
CA LEU A 407 -6.58 -6.80 21.29
C LEU A 407 -8.05 -6.85 20.85
N ALA A 408 -8.50 -5.89 20.05
CA ALA A 408 -9.86 -5.89 19.50
C ALA A 408 -10.12 -7.14 18.65
N ASN A 409 -9.16 -7.53 17.80
CA ASN A 409 -9.24 -8.70 16.94
C ASN A 409 -9.31 -10.02 17.72
N LEU A 410 -8.69 -10.12 18.90
CA LEU A 410 -8.78 -11.33 19.74
C LEU A 410 -10.21 -11.65 20.18
N VAL A 411 -11.04 -10.62 20.37
CA VAL A 411 -12.43 -10.77 20.79
C VAL A 411 -13.36 -10.74 19.57
N ALA A 412 -13.23 -9.72 18.73
CA ALA A 412 -14.17 -9.45 17.65
C ALA A 412 -14.12 -10.50 16.54
N ILE A 413 -12.92 -10.98 16.15
CA ILE A 413 -12.82 -11.98 15.07
C ILE A 413 -13.57 -13.25 15.44
N PRO A 414 -13.27 -13.98 16.54
CA PRO A 414 -13.98 -15.22 16.83
C PRO A 414 -15.48 -14.97 17.09
N TRP A 415 -15.84 -13.91 17.81
CA TRP A 415 -17.23 -13.62 18.15
C TRP A 415 -18.06 -13.23 16.92
N TRP A 416 -17.64 -12.22 16.15
CA TRP A 416 -18.42 -11.74 15.01
C TRP A 416 -18.46 -12.78 13.89
N THR A 417 -17.34 -13.47 13.66
CA THR A 417 -17.20 -14.41 12.55
C THR A 417 -17.98 -15.70 12.76
N PHE A 418 -17.97 -16.26 13.99
CA PHE A 418 -18.60 -17.55 14.26
C PHE A 418 -19.98 -17.44 14.92
N VAL A 419 -20.39 -16.25 15.36
CA VAL A 419 -21.71 -16.04 15.99
C VAL A 419 -22.54 -15.02 15.20
N VAL A 420 -22.08 -13.77 15.13
CA VAL A 420 -22.89 -12.67 14.57
C VAL A 420 -23.17 -12.88 13.07
N VAL A 421 -22.14 -13.16 12.28
CA VAL A 421 -22.27 -13.33 10.83
C VAL A 421 -23.13 -14.55 10.46
N PRO A 422 -22.94 -15.76 11.02
CA PRO A 422 -23.82 -16.89 10.78
C PRO A 422 -25.28 -16.61 11.10
N LEU A 423 -25.57 -15.97 12.23
CA LEU A 423 -26.94 -15.61 12.61
C LEU A 423 -27.53 -14.57 11.65
N ALA A 424 -26.73 -13.59 11.23
CA ALA A 424 -27.15 -12.58 10.26
C ALA A 424 -27.48 -13.20 8.89
N LEU A 425 -26.62 -14.09 8.40
CA LEU A 425 -26.83 -14.83 7.15
C LEU A 425 -27.99 -15.82 7.23
N LEU A 426 -28.15 -16.50 8.37
CA LEU A 426 -29.29 -17.38 8.62
C LEU A 426 -30.61 -16.60 8.59
N GLY A 427 -30.66 -15.44 9.26
CA GLY A 427 -31.83 -14.56 9.21
C GLY A 427 -32.13 -14.11 7.78
N THR A 428 -31.11 -13.74 7.01
CA THR A 428 -31.30 -13.34 5.61
C THR A 428 -31.78 -14.51 4.73
N GLY A 429 -31.27 -15.72 4.95
CA GLY A 429 -31.71 -16.92 4.24
C GLY A 429 -33.14 -17.30 4.57
N LEU A 430 -33.52 -17.32 5.85
CA LEU A 430 -34.88 -17.62 6.30
C LEU A 430 -35.89 -16.57 5.81
N GLU A 431 -35.54 -15.28 5.89
CA GLU A 431 -36.39 -14.20 5.38
C GLU A 431 -36.60 -14.28 3.86
N ALA A 432 -35.59 -14.77 3.12
CA ALA A 432 -35.69 -14.99 1.68
C ALA A 432 -36.64 -16.14 1.33
N VAL A 433 -36.77 -17.15 2.18
CA VAL A 433 -37.70 -18.28 2.00
C VAL A 433 -39.12 -17.88 2.39
N HIS A 434 -39.30 -17.23 3.54
CA HIS A 434 -40.60 -16.76 4.00
C HIS A 434 -40.46 -15.43 4.77
N PRO A 435 -41.20 -14.37 4.37
CA PRO A 435 -41.17 -13.09 5.10
C PRO A 435 -41.49 -13.26 6.59
N GLY A 436 -40.69 -12.68 7.47
CA GLY A 436 -40.82 -12.78 8.92
C GLY A 436 -40.04 -13.93 9.56
N ALA A 437 -39.69 -14.99 8.83
CA ALA A 437 -39.04 -16.18 9.40
C ALA A 437 -37.59 -15.90 9.86
N GLY A 438 -36.94 -14.88 9.30
CA GLY A 438 -35.56 -14.51 9.63
C GLY A 438 -35.41 -13.56 10.82
N VAL A 439 -36.51 -12.97 11.29
CA VAL A 439 -36.48 -11.84 12.24
C VAL A 439 -35.83 -12.21 13.58
N TRP A 440 -36.11 -13.40 14.12
CA TRP A 440 -35.53 -13.85 15.39
C TRP A 440 -34.00 -13.97 15.31
N ALA A 441 -33.48 -14.51 14.18
CA ALA A 441 -32.05 -14.72 13.98
C ALA A 441 -31.32 -13.38 13.83
N TRP A 442 -31.91 -12.42 13.11
CA TRP A 442 -31.37 -11.06 13.04
C TRP A 442 -31.38 -10.33 14.38
N ARG A 443 -32.46 -10.44 15.17
CA ARG A 443 -32.52 -9.83 16.50
C ARG A 443 -31.47 -10.42 17.43
N LEU A 444 -31.30 -11.73 17.40
CA LEU A 444 -30.25 -12.41 18.17
C LEU A 444 -28.85 -11.98 17.70
N ALA A 445 -28.61 -11.87 16.40
CA ALA A 445 -27.35 -11.35 15.86
C ALA A 445 -27.07 -9.92 16.33
N GLY A 446 -28.11 -9.06 16.36
CA GLY A 446 -28.02 -7.69 16.84
C GLY A 446 -27.65 -7.62 18.32
N TRP A 447 -28.33 -8.42 19.16
CA TRP A 447 -28.01 -8.53 20.57
C TRP A 447 -26.57 -9.03 20.82
N CYS A 448 -26.14 -10.07 20.09
CA CYS A 448 -24.76 -10.56 20.17
C CYS A 448 -23.74 -9.50 19.74
N PHE A 449 -24.04 -8.69 18.73
CA PHE A 449 -23.19 -7.59 18.31
C PHE A 449 -23.04 -6.52 19.40
N GLU A 450 -24.18 -6.06 19.95
CA GLU A 450 -24.23 -5.03 21.00
C GLU A 450 -23.49 -5.43 22.29
N LEU A 451 -23.37 -6.72 22.57
CA LEU A 451 -22.56 -7.21 23.71
C LEU A 451 -21.09 -6.74 23.64
N THR A 452 -20.54 -6.62 22.44
CA THR A 452 -19.12 -6.26 22.23
C THR A 452 -18.90 -4.80 21.85
N TRP A 453 -19.92 -4.12 21.30
CA TRP A 453 -19.76 -2.80 20.70
C TRP A 453 -19.34 -1.69 21.68
N PRO A 454 -19.94 -1.55 22.89
CA PRO A 454 -19.52 -0.51 23.85
C PRO A 454 -18.05 -0.61 24.27
N GLY A 455 -17.55 -1.84 24.47
CA GLY A 455 -16.15 -2.08 24.80
C GLY A 455 -15.20 -1.67 23.66
N LEU A 456 -15.61 -1.88 22.40
CA LEU A 456 -14.86 -1.45 21.23
C LEU A 456 -14.87 0.08 21.06
N VAL A 457 -16.00 0.74 21.35
CA VAL A 457 -16.10 2.21 21.38
C VAL A 457 -15.16 2.79 22.43
N TRP A 458 -15.21 2.26 23.66
CA TRP A 458 -14.30 2.67 24.74
C TRP A 458 -12.83 2.51 24.34
N LEU A 459 -12.47 1.35 23.77
CA LEU A 459 -11.11 1.08 23.32
C LEU A 459 -10.67 2.04 22.20
N GLY A 460 -11.57 2.33 21.25
CA GLY A 460 -11.33 3.22 20.11
C GLY A 460 -11.18 4.70 20.47
N GLN A 461 -11.71 5.14 21.62
CA GLN A 461 -11.60 6.52 22.12
C GLN A 461 -10.28 6.78 22.87
N THR A 462 -9.48 5.75 23.15
CA THR A 462 -8.18 5.93 23.81
C THR A 462 -7.20 6.67 22.89
N SER A 463 -6.37 7.55 23.45
CA SER A 463 -5.37 8.32 22.69
C SER A 463 -4.32 7.45 21.99
N ALA A 464 -4.12 6.22 22.48
CA ALA A 464 -3.24 5.23 21.88
C ALA A 464 -3.94 4.35 20.81
N ALA A 465 -5.25 4.45 20.62
CA ALA A 465 -5.98 3.55 19.73
C ALA A 465 -5.47 3.64 18.28
N LEU A 466 -5.32 4.87 17.79
CA LEU A 466 -4.93 5.16 16.42
C LEU A 466 -3.64 5.97 16.38
N TRP A 467 -2.59 5.35 15.89
CA TRP A 467 -1.29 5.97 15.71
C TRP A 467 -1.10 6.40 14.26
N TRP A 468 -0.96 7.72 14.05
CA TRP A 468 -0.68 8.31 12.74
C TRP A 468 0.82 8.31 12.45
N VAL A 469 1.18 7.78 11.29
CA VAL A 469 2.57 7.69 10.84
C VAL A 469 2.72 8.55 9.58
N PRO A 470 3.74 9.43 9.49
CA PRO A 470 3.97 10.21 8.28
C PRO A 470 4.24 9.30 7.08
N GLU A 471 4.00 9.81 5.87
CA GLU A 471 4.26 9.06 4.65
C GLU A 471 5.77 8.77 4.50
N SER A 472 6.11 7.56 4.07
CA SER A 472 7.49 7.08 3.96
C SER A 472 7.78 6.51 2.56
N ASP A 473 9.07 6.42 2.20
CA ASP A 473 9.48 5.92 0.88
C ASP A 473 9.34 4.38 0.77
N ALA A 474 9.28 3.88 -0.46
CA ALA A 474 9.18 2.46 -0.76
C ALA A 474 10.37 1.65 -0.20
N LEU A 475 11.56 2.26 -0.05
CA LEU A 475 12.70 1.58 0.59
C LEU A 475 12.42 1.30 2.07
N ALA A 476 11.74 2.21 2.76
CA ALA A 476 11.33 2.01 4.15
C ALA A 476 10.33 0.86 4.27
N LEU A 477 9.38 0.75 3.33
CA LEU A 477 8.48 -0.40 3.25
C LEU A 477 9.24 -1.71 3.02
N VAL A 478 10.19 -1.76 2.08
CA VAL A 478 10.98 -2.96 1.82
C VAL A 478 11.81 -3.35 3.05
N ALA A 479 12.48 -2.38 3.70
CA ALA A 479 13.23 -2.62 4.92
C ALA A 479 12.32 -3.16 6.03
N ALA A 480 11.15 -2.56 6.24
CA ALA A 480 10.20 -3.02 7.24
C ALA A 480 9.63 -4.41 6.94
N LEU A 481 9.37 -4.75 5.67
CA LEU A 481 8.97 -6.11 5.28
C LEU A 481 10.08 -7.14 5.54
N LEU A 482 11.35 -6.78 5.30
CA LEU A 482 12.50 -7.62 5.65
C LEU A 482 12.67 -7.75 7.18
N GLY A 483 12.42 -6.67 7.93
CA GLY A 483 12.38 -6.70 9.40
C GLY A 483 11.27 -7.61 9.92
N ALA A 484 10.07 -7.53 9.33
CA ALA A 484 8.94 -8.41 9.66
C ALA A 484 9.30 -9.87 9.37
N PHE A 485 9.93 -10.13 8.22
CA PHE A 485 10.44 -11.46 7.87
C PHE A 485 11.40 -11.97 8.93
N TRP A 486 12.44 -11.19 9.28
CA TRP A 486 13.44 -11.59 10.27
C TRP A 486 12.84 -11.82 11.66
N LEU A 487 11.89 -11.00 12.12
CA LEU A 487 11.20 -11.19 13.39
C LEU A 487 10.44 -12.53 13.44
N LEU A 488 9.80 -12.90 12.33
CA LEU A 488 8.93 -14.06 12.19
C LEU A 488 9.66 -15.37 11.85
N VAL A 489 10.97 -15.34 11.59
CA VAL A 489 11.82 -16.54 11.45
C VAL A 489 11.85 -17.35 12.76
N PRO A 490 12.16 -18.66 12.79
CA PRO A 490 12.09 -19.47 14.02
C PRO A 490 12.89 -18.92 15.22
N ARG A 491 12.44 -19.25 16.44
CA ARG A 491 12.92 -18.68 17.72
C ARG A 491 14.44 -18.76 17.94
N GLY A 492 15.13 -19.74 17.36
CA GLY A 492 16.58 -19.93 17.51
C GLY A 492 17.47 -18.98 16.70
N THR A 493 16.90 -18.01 15.98
CA THR A 493 17.70 -17.05 15.20
C THR A 493 18.13 -15.86 16.06
N PRO A 494 19.45 -15.59 16.18
CA PRO A 494 19.95 -14.46 16.95
C PRO A 494 19.63 -13.12 16.25
N GLY A 495 19.64 -12.03 17.01
CA GLY A 495 19.53 -10.67 16.48
C GLY A 495 18.12 -10.18 16.14
N LYS A 496 17.06 -10.88 16.56
CA LYS A 496 15.67 -10.44 16.29
C LYS A 496 15.32 -9.05 16.79
N SER A 497 15.88 -8.63 17.92
CA SER A 497 15.70 -7.26 18.43
C SER A 497 16.26 -6.21 17.46
N ILE A 498 17.34 -6.53 16.75
CA ILE A 498 17.96 -5.65 15.74
C ILE A 498 17.06 -5.52 14.51
N ALA A 499 16.23 -6.52 14.19
CA ALA A 499 15.26 -6.43 13.10
C ALA A 499 14.26 -5.28 13.27
N LEU A 500 13.99 -4.84 14.51
CA LEU A 500 13.15 -3.67 14.78
C LEU A 500 13.77 -2.37 14.24
N LEU A 501 15.10 -2.29 14.10
CA LEU A 501 15.77 -1.14 13.49
C LEU A 501 15.38 -0.97 12.02
N LEU A 502 15.05 -2.06 11.32
CA LEU A 502 14.58 -2.00 9.93
C LEU A 502 13.18 -1.37 9.80
N TRP A 503 12.45 -1.23 10.90
CA TRP A 503 11.16 -0.56 10.94
C TRP A 503 11.28 0.94 11.20
N LEU A 504 12.42 1.42 11.73
CA LEU A 504 12.62 2.84 12.05
C LEU A 504 12.39 3.77 10.85
N PRO A 505 12.89 3.50 9.63
CA PRO A 505 12.65 4.40 8.49
C PRO A 505 11.17 4.49 8.10
N LEU A 506 10.37 3.45 8.42
CA LEU A 506 8.94 3.42 8.14
C LEU A 506 8.14 4.15 9.23
N LEU A 507 8.47 3.90 10.50
CA LEU A 507 7.74 4.41 11.65
C LEU A 507 8.18 5.84 12.06
N TRP A 508 9.40 6.22 11.67
CA TRP A 508 10.00 7.51 12.00
C TRP A 508 10.72 8.12 10.77
N PRO A 509 10.00 8.37 9.67
CA PRO A 509 10.60 8.93 8.47
C PRO A 509 11.10 10.36 8.70
N ASP A 510 12.10 10.76 7.92
CA ASP A 510 12.52 12.15 7.82
C ASP A 510 11.36 12.99 7.24
N ARG A 511 11.03 14.08 7.93
CA ARG A 511 9.91 14.96 7.57
C ARG A 511 10.31 16.06 6.60
N GLU A 512 11.59 16.13 6.24
CA GLU A 512 12.18 17.18 5.42
C GLU A 512 11.78 18.58 5.94
N LEU A 513 11.94 18.80 7.25
CA LEU A 513 11.65 20.10 7.86
C LEU A 513 12.64 21.17 7.36
N PRO A 514 12.18 22.41 7.12
CA PRO A 514 13.05 23.51 6.72
C PRO A 514 14.19 23.76 7.72
N ALA A 515 15.31 24.27 7.24
CA ALA A 515 16.37 24.77 8.12
C ALA A 515 15.94 26.07 8.83
N ALA A 516 16.77 26.57 9.73
CA ALA A 516 16.59 27.91 10.27
C ALA A 516 16.65 28.96 9.15
N ASP A 517 15.89 30.05 9.29
CA ASP A 517 15.69 31.10 8.29
C ASP A 517 15.04 30.65 6.98
N GLU A 518 14.54 29.41 6.89
CA GLU A 518 13.84 28.87 5.73
C GLU A 518 12.35 28.63 6.03
N ALA A 519 11.52 28.80 4.99
CA ALA A 519 10.10 28.47 5.02
C ALA A 519 9.73 27.59 3.83
N ASP A 520 8.91 26.58 4.09
CA ASP A 520 8.29 25.74 3.06
C ASP A 520 6.82 26.13 2.92
N VAL A 521 6.42 26.56 1.71
CA VAL A 521 5.05 27.00 1.38
C VAL A 521 4.43 26.00 0.41
N GLN A 522 3.43 25.26 0.89
CA GLN A 522 2.71 24.25 0.12
C GLN A 522 1.24 24.63 -0.06
N VAL A 523 0.82 24.84 -1.30
CA VAL A 523 -0.59 25.02 -1.65
C VAL A 523 -1.21 23.63 -1.84
N LEU A 524 -2.16 23.27 -0.98
CA LEU A 524 -2.87 22.00 -1.05
C LEU A 524 -3.92 22.03 -2.18
N ASP A 525 -4.01 20.94 -2.94
CA ASP A 525 -5.02 20.79 -3.99
C ASP A 525 -6.38 20.47 -3.38
N VAL A 526 -7.12 21.52 -3.00
CA VAL A 526 -8.47 21.42 -2.44
C VAL A 526 -9.56 21.59 -3.49
N GLY A 527 -9.19 21.59 -4.78
CA GLY A 527 -10.10 21.89 -5.88
C GLY A 527 -10.34 23.40 -6.02
N GLN A 528 -11.59 23.85 -5.82
CA GLN A 528 -11.96 25.26 -5.85
C GLN A 528 -12.01 25.82 -4.42
N GLY A 529 -11.08 26.71 -4.08
CA GLY A 529 -10.87 27.23 -2.74
C GLY A 529 -9.39 27.29 -2.41
N LEU A 530 -9.04 27.63 -1.17
CA LEU A 530 -7.63 27.80 -0.76
C LEU A 530 -7.31 27.05 0.55
N ALA A 531 -6.16 26.39 0.57
CA ALA A 531 -5.50 25.93 1.78
C ALA A 531 -3.99 25.92 1.54
N VAL A 532 -3.23 26.65 2.35
CA VAL A 532 -1.77 26.80 2.21
C VAL A 532 -1.10 26.45 3.53
N LEU A 533 -0.28 25.41 3.52
CA LEU A 533 0.55 25.03 4.64
C LEU A 533 1.89 25.74 4.55
N VAL A 534 2.25 26.47 5.60
CA VAL A 534 3.57 27.09 5.77
C VAL A 534 4.28 26.38 6.92
N ARG A 535 5.44 25.78 6.64
CA ARG A 535 6.28 25.14 7.67
C ARG A 535 7.57 25.92 7.82
N THR A 536 8.04 26.03 9.05
CA THR A 536 9.37 26.49 9.44
C THR A 536 10.09 25.34 10.16
N GLN A 537 11.27 25.56 10.74
CA GLN A 537 12.02 24.50 11.42
C GLN A 537 11.19 23.79 12.51
N ARG A 538 10.39 24.54 13.28
CA ARG A 538 9.64 24.01 14.43
C ARG A 538 8.15 24.34 14.41
N HIS A 539 7.72 25.28 13.58
CA HIS A 539 6.34 25.78 13.57
C HIS A 539 5.62 25.48 12.25
N ALA A 540 4.30 25.26 12.34
CA ALA A 540 3.41 25.07 11.20
C ALA A 540 2.21 26.02 11.27
N LEU A 541 1.99 26.76 10.18
CA LEU A 541 0.84 27.64 9.98
C LEU A 541 0.00 27.13 8.82
N LEU A 542 -1.31 27.08 9.01
CA LEU A 542 -2.26 26.79 7.95
C LEU A 542 -3.03 28.06 7.59
N PHE A 543 -2.84 28.56 6.37
CA PHE A 543 -3.56 29.70 5.83
C PHE A 543 -4.73 29.18 4.97
N ASP A 544 -5.95 29.43 5.42
CA ASP A 544 -7.20 28.84 4.95
C ASP A 544 -7.26 27.30 5.03
N THR A 545 -8.47 26.77 5.01
CA THR A 545 -8.80 25.37 5.34
C THR A 545 -9.55 24.65 4.22
N GLY A 546 -9.72 25.32 3.08
CA GLY A 546 -10.40 24.80 1.90
C GLY A 546 -11.93 24.75 2.02
N PRO A 547 -12.60 24.29 0.94
CA PRO A 547 -14.04 24.27 0.82
C PRO A 547 -14.69 23.21 1.69
N ALA A 548 -15.78 23.59 2.35
CA ALA A 548 -16.75 22.66 2.90
C ALA A 548 -18.17 23.00 2.46
N VAL A 549 -18.96 21.97 2.19
CA VAL A 549 -20.40 22.09 1.97
C VAL A 549 -21.08 21.45 3.17
N ARG A 550 -22.05 22.15 3.74
CA ARG A 550 -22.88 21.63 4.84
C ARG A 550 -23.45 20.25 4.46
N ASP A 551 -23.20 19.27 5.33
CA ASP A 551 -23.61 17.87 5.18
C ASP A 551 -23.14 17.20 3.87
N GLY A 552 -21.95 17.58 3.39
CA GLY A 552 -21.41 17.15 2.10
C GLY A 552 -19.90 16.94 2.10
N PHE A 553 -19.24 17.41 1.04
CA PHE A 553 -17.78 17.33 0.94
C PHE A 553 -17.13 18.39 1.83
N ASP A 554 -16.21 17.97 2.68
CA ASP A 554 -15.37 18.82 3.52
C ASP A 554 -13.89 18.57 3.16
N ALA A 555 -13.22 19.60 2.63
CA ALA A 555 -11.80 19.55 2.29
C ALA A 555 -10.92 19.43 3.54
N GLY A 556 -11.34 20.01 4.67
CA GLY A 556 -10.67 19.87 5.97
C GLY A 556 -10.50 18.40 6.35
N GLU A 557 -11.59 17.63 6.28
CA GLU A 557 -11.59 16.20 6.60
C GLU A 557 -10.86 15.34 5.55
N ARG A 558 -11.14 15.57 4.27
CA ARG A 558 -10.76 14.66 3.18
C ARG A 558 -9.41 14.98 2.53
N VAL A 559 -8.91 16.20 2.72
CA VAL A 559 -7.70 16.70 2.06
C VAL A 559 -6.71 17.23 3.07
N VAL A 560 -7.10 18.24 3.86
CA VAL A 560 -6.18 19.00 4.72
C VAL A 560 -5.66 18.13 5.86
N LEU A 561 -6.53 17.52 6.67
CA LEU A 561 -6.10 16.67 7.78
C LEU A 561 -5.24 15.48 7.33
N PRO A 562 -5.62 14.70 6.27
CA PRO A 562 -4.76 13.64 5.73
C PRO A 562 -3.40 14.15 5.26
N ALA A 563 -3.35 15.31 4.59
CA ALA A 563 -2.11 15.91 4.13
C ALA A 563 -1.21 16.35 5.29
N LEU A 564 -1.76 17.01 6.30
CA LEU A 564 -1.03 17.40 7.52
C LEU A 564 -0.43 16.18 8.23
N ARG A 565 -1.21 15.10 8.38
CA ARG A 565 -0.75 13.85 9.01
C ARG A 565 0.33 13.16 8.19
N ALA A 566 0.17 13.08 6.87
CA ALA A 566 1.16 12.50 5.96
C ALA A 566 2.48 13.29 5.95
N LEU A 567 2.42 14.62 6.09
CA LEU A 567 3.59 15.48 6.23
C LEU A 567 4.19 15.48 7.65
N GLY A 568 3.60 14.73 8.59
CA GLY A 568 4.06 14.60 9.96
C GLY A 568 3.81 15.82 10.85
N VAL A 569 2.83 16.66 10.49
CA VAL A 569 2.36 17.79 11.30
C VAL A 569 1.48 17.26 12.42
N ARG A 570 1.95 17.41 13.67
CA ARG A 570 1.26 16.92 14.88
C ARG A 570 0.43 17.98 15.61
N ARG A 571 0.74 19.25 15.37
CA ARG A 571 0.05 20.43 15.91
C ARG A 571 0.17 21.56 14.89
N LEU A 572 -0.75 22.52 14.96
CA LEU A 572 -0.66 23.78 14.23
C LEU A 572 -0.38 24.91 15.23
N ASP A 573 0.68 25.67 14.98
CA ASP A 573 0.98 26.83 15.81
C ASP A 573 0.04 27.99 15.45
N ALA A 574 -0.41 28.06 14.18
CA ALA A 574 -1.47 28.99 13.77
C ALA A 574 -2.39 28.43 12.68
N ILE A 575 -3.66 28.82 12.73
CA ILE A 575 -4.57 28.84 11.59
C ILE A 575 -4.92 30.30 11.28
N VAL A 576 -4.69 30.73 10.05
CA VAL A 576 -5.08 32.06 9.58
C VAL A 576 -6.17 31.88 8.53
N LEU A 577 -7.37 32.34 8.82
CA LEU A 577 -8.49 32.35 7.88
C LEU A 577 -8.51 33.73 7.21
N SER A 578 -8.32 33.77 5.89
CA SER A 578 -8.36 35.01 5.14
C SER A 578 -9.70 35.71 5.34
N HIS A 579 -10.81 35.00 5.18
CA HIS A 579 -12.18 35.48 5.40
C HIS A 579 -13.12 34.31 5.69
N ALA A 580 -14.40 34.57 5.98
CA ALA A 580 -15.35 33.55 6.45
C ALA A 580 -16.09 32.77 5.35
N ASP A 581 -15.74 32.94 4.08
CA ASP A 581 -16.42 32.22 3.01
C ASP A 581 -16.08 30.73 3.02
N ALA A 582 -17.04 29.92 2.59
CA ALA A 582 -17.01 28.48 2.75
C ALA A 582 -15.88 27.79 1.97
N ASP A 583 -15.36 28.38 0.89
CA ASP A 583 -14.21 27.89 0.11
C ASP A 583 -12.84 28.18 0.72
N HIS A 584 -12.83 28.92 1.84
CA HIS A 584 -11.64 29.24 2.64
C HIS A 584 -11.76 28.73 4.07
N ALA A 585 -12.80 29.12 4.79
CA ALA A 585 -13.03 28.77 6.20
C ALA A 585 -13.87 27.49 6.39
N GLY A 586 -14.31 26.84 5.31
CA GLY A 586 -15.22 25.69 5.39
C GLY A 586 -14.68 24.54 6.23
N GLY A 587 -13.41 24.16 6.03
CA GLY A 587 -12.78 23.06 6.76
C GLY A 587 -12.33 23.40 8.20
N TYR A 588 -12.53 24.63 8.67
CA TYR A 588 -11.95 25.13 9.93
C TYR A 588 -12.36 24.30 11.15
N ALA A 589 -13.65 24.00 11.30
CA ALA A 589 -14.15 23.27 12.46
C ALA A 589 -13.53 21.86 12.56
N VAL A 590 -13.45 21.16 11.42
CA VAL A 590 -12.88 19.80 11.35
C VAL A 590 -11.38 19.81 11.61
N VAL A 591 -10.64 20.76 11.02
CA VAL A 591 -9.19 20.86 11.24
C VAL A 591 -8.87 21.19 12.70
N ARG A 592 -9.60 22.14 13.31
CA ARG A 592 -9.45 22.52 14.72
C ARG A 592 -9.77 21.37 15.68
N ALA A 593 -10.75 20.53 15.36
CA ALA A 593 -11.07 19.34 16.14
C ALA A 593 -10.05 18.21 15.93
N GLY A 594 -9.42 18.13 14.75
CA GLY A 594 -8.53 17.05 14.36
C GLY A 594 -7.08 17.18 14.81
N LEU A 595 -6.60 18.39 15.13
CA LEU A 595 -5.24 18.69 15.59
C LEU A 595 -5.25 19.80 16.65
N PRO A 596 -4.33 19.75 17.65
CA PRO A 596 -4.14 20.88 18.56
C PRO A 596 -3.70 22.14 17.81
N VAL A 597 -4.33 23.28 18.13
CA VAL A 597 -4.05 24.59 17.52
C VAL A 597 -3.79 25.64 18.60
N ALA A 598 -2.69 26.39 18.50
CA ALA A 598 -2.35 27.43 19.48
C ALA A 598 -3.02 28.79 19.18
N MET A 599 -2.90 29.27 17.94
CA MET A 599 -3.48 30.54 17.50
C MET A 599 -4.47 30.33 16.36
N THR A 600 -5.61 31.02 16.40
CA THR A 600 -6.54 31.10 15.27
C THR A 600 -6.81 32.57 14.97
N ALA A 601 -6.61 32.99 13.73
CA ALA A 601 -6.75 34.37 13.30
C ALA A 601 -7.75 34.50 12.15
N ALA A 602 -8.55 35.56 12.17
CA ALA A 602 -9.44 35.96 11.07
C ALA A 602 -9.59 37.49 11.05
N PRO A 603 -10.22 38.08 10.03
CA PRO A 603 -10.46 39.52 9.99
C PRO A 603 -11.31 39.99 11.18
N PRO A 604 -11.18 41.26 11.59
CA PRO A 604 -12.10 41.87 12.55
C PRO A 604 -13.55 41.71 12.07
N GLN A 605 -14.47 41.45 13.00
CA GLN A 605 -15.91 41.28 12.75
C GLN A 605 -16.30 40.07 11.86
N ALA A 606 -15.34 39.24 11.40
CA ALA A 606 -15.67 38.01 10.71
C ALA A 606 -16.43 37.04 11.66
N PRO A 607 -17.52 36.39 11.19
CA PRO A 607 -18.38 35.51 11.99
C PRO A 607 -17.74 34.13 12.21
N LEU A 608 -16.52 34.14 12.74
CA LEU A 608 -15.72 32.96 13.03
C LEU A 608 -15.27 33.03 14.50
N ASP A 609 -15.35 31.89 15.17
CA ASP A 609 -14.86 31.69 16.52
C ASP A 609 -13.34 31.52 16.49
N VAL A 610 -12.62 32.64 16.62
CA VAL A 610 -11.16 32.73 16.59
C VAL A 610 -10.64 33.51 17.79
N ASN A 611 -9.44 33.17 18.27
CA ASN A 611 -8.86 33.82 19.44
C ASN A 611 -8.09 35.12 19.11
N THR A 612 -7.73 35.33 17.84
CA THR A 612 -6.93 36.46 17.38
C THR A 612 -7.60 37.14 16.17
N ARG A 613 -7.39 38.45 16.00
CA ARG A 613 -7.86 39.20 14.82
C ARG A 613 -6.67 39.75 14.04
N CYS A 614 -6.61 39.45 12.74
CA CYS A 614 -5.55 39.97 11.87
C CYS A 614 -5.76 41.47 11.62
N ARG A 615 -4.69 42.25 11.77
CA ARG A 615 -4.70 43.71 11.51
C ARG A 615 -3.40 44.12 10.86
N ALA A 616 -3.45 45.05 9.92
CA ALA A 616 -2.26 45.61 9.28
C ALA A 616 -1.24 46.09 10.32
N GLY A 617 0.04 45.78 10.11
CA GLY A 617 1.15 46.11 11.00
C GLY A 617 1.42 45.10 12.12
N GLN A 618 0.53 44.13 12.35
CA GLN A 618 0.83 43.00 13.24
C GLN A 618 1.90 42.11 12.61
N GLN A 619 2.92 41.78 13.38
CA GLN A 619 4.03 40.95 12.93
C GLN A 619 4.53 40.02 14.04
N TRP A 620 5.04 38.87 13.63
CA TRP A 620 5.73 37.93 14.52
C TRP A 620 6.86 37.23 13.76
N ALA A 621 7.74 36.54 14.48
CA ALA A 621 8.82 35.79 13.89
C ALA A 621 8.94 34.40 14.51
N TRP A 622 9.19 33.39 13.66
CA TRP A 622 9.46 32.01 14.06
C TRP A 622 10.66 31.49 13.30
N ASP A 623 11.64 30.94 14.03
CA ASP A 623 12.81 30.28 13.44
C ASP A 623 13.55 31.13 12.38
N GLY A 624 13.59 32.46 12.55
CA GLY A 624 14.21 33.40 11.61
C GLY A 624 13.33 33.83 10.43
N VAL A 625 12.09 33.34 10.36
CA VAL A 625 11.08 33.72 9.36
C VAL A 625 10.12 34.75 9.96
N ARG A 626 9.96 35.89 9.29
CA ARG A 626 9.05 36.96 9.71
C ARG A 626 7.71 36.83 9.00
N PHE A 627 6.64 36.99 9.75
CA PHE A 627 5.27 36.98 9.28
C PHE A 627 4.64 38.33 9.60
N GLY A 628 3.92 38.92 8.65
CA GLY A 628 3.29 40.23 8.84
C GLY A 628 1.97 40.34 8.10
N PHE A 629 0.96 40.92 8.76
CA PHE A 629 -0.31 41.26 8.12
C PHE A 629 -0.23 42.64 7.48
N LEU A 630 -0.60 42.74 6.21
CA LEU A 630 -0.70 44.00 5.46
C LEU A 630 -2.13 44.54 5.39
N HIS A 631 -3.13 43.68 5.61
CA HIS A 631 -4.55 44.02 5.55
C HIS A 631 -5.33 43.06 6.46
N PRO A 632 -6.44 43.48 7.10
CA PRO A 632 -7.09 44.79 7.04
C PRO A 632 -6.52 45.86 7.98
N SER A 633 -6.51 47.12 7.51
CA SER A 633 -6.18 48.30 8.33
C SER A 633 -7.20 48.51 9.46
N ALA A 634 -6.80 49.20 10.53
CA ALA A 634 -7.69 49.49 11.65
C ALA A 634 -8.97 50.21 11.18
N GLY A 635 -10.13 49.78 11.69
CA GLY A 635 -11.43 50.36 11.33
C GLY A 635 -12.02 49.90 9.99
N PHE A 636 -11.35 49.01 9.24
CA PHE A 636 -11.91 48.46 8.01
C PHE A 636 -13.12 47.55 8.32
N PRO A 637 -14.31 47.79 7.71
CA PRO A 637 -15.50 46.99 7.95
C PRO A 637 -15.38 45.58 7.35
N TYR A 638 -16.12 44.61 7.90
CA TYR A 638 -16.14 43.26 7.32
C TYR A 638 -16.96 43.21 6.01
N LEU A 639 -16.26 43.02 4.89
CA LEU A 639 -16.75 43.01 3.51
C LEU A 639 -16.31 41.73 2.78
N ARG A 640 -16.40 40.58 3.48
CA ARG A 640 -16.04 39.25 2.96
C ARG A 640 -14.66 39.25 2.31
N ASN A 641 -14.57 38.96 1.01
CA ASN A 641 -13.36 38.92 0.19
C ASN A 641 -12.46 40.16 0.40
N GLN A 642 -13.04 41.36 0.48
CA GLN A 642 -12.28 42.59 0.65
C GLN A 642 -11.69 42.75 2.06
N SER A 643 -12.10 41.95 3.04
CA SER A 643 -11.52 41.93 4.38
C SER A 643 -10.44 40.87 4.55
N SER A 644 -10.07 40.17 3.47
CA SER A 644 -9.13 39.05 3.52
C SER A 644 -7.85 39.39 4.30
N CYS A 645 -7.45 38.59 5.29
CA CYS A 645 -6.14 38.76 5.93
C CYS A 645 -5.03 38.62 4.86
N VAL A 646 -4.30 39.69 4.56
CA VAL A 646 -3.18 39.64 3.60
C VAL A 646 -1.91 39.36 4.39
N LEU A 647 -1.34 38.15 4.22
CA LEU A 647 -0.17 37.70 4.96
C LEU A 647 1.08 37.74 4.08
N ARG A 648 2.11 38.44 4.56
CA ARG A 648 3.46 38.45 4.00
C ARG A 648 4.38 37.56 4.84
N ILE A 649 5.18 36.74 4.17
CA ILE A 649 6.14 35.82 4.78
C ILE A 649 7.52 36.19 4.24
N GLU A 650 8.45 36.51 5.11
CA GLU A 650 9.81 36.91 4.75
C GLU A 650 10.83 35.96 5.37
N THR A 651 11.77 35.52 4.55
CA THR A 651 12.92 34.71 4.94
C THR A 651 14.20 35.46 4.57
N ARG A 652 15.35 34.95 5.01
CA ARG A 652 16.65 35.45 4.52
C ARG A 652 16.80 35.30 3.00
N TYR A 653 16.11 34.34 2.39
CA TYR A 653 16.31 33.94 0.99
C TYR A 653 15.32 34.59 0.01
N GLY A 654 14.15 35.03 0.49
CA GLY A 654 13.09 35.62 -0.31
C GLY A 654 11.79 35.81 0.45
N SER A 655 10.74 36.23 -0.23
CA SER A 655 9.42 36.48 0.38
C SER A 655 8.25 35.90 -0.42
N ALA A 656 7.18 35.56 0.31
CA ALA A 656 5.92 35.09 -0.23
C ALA A 656 4.74 35.97 0.23
N LEU A 657 3.76 36.18 -0.65
CA LEU A 657 2.56 36.94 -0.36
C LEU A 657 1.31 36.07 -0.53
N LEU A 658 0.48 36.02 0.50
CA LEU A 658 -0.79 35.30 0.57
C LEU A 658 -1.94 36.32 0.73
N PRO A 659 -2.52 36.79 -0.39
CA PRO A 659 -3.49 37.89 -0.36
C PRO A 659 -4.93 37.45 -0.08
N GLY A 660 -5.23 36.15 0.00
CA GLY A 660 -6.62 35.67 0.08
C GLY A 660 -7.41 36.08 -1.15
N ASP A 661 -8.65 36.53 -0.95
CA ASP A 661 -9.59 36.85 -2.03
C ASP A 661 -9.78 38.36 -2.26
N ILE A 662 -8.79 39.18 -1.88
CA ILE A 662 -8.86 40.63 -2.15
C ILE A 662 -9.13 40.91 -3.63
N GLY A 663 -9.93 41.94 -3.90
CA GLY A 663 -10.18 42.43 -5.25
C GLY A 663 -9.38 43.71 -5.56
N GLU A 664 -9.58 44.23 -6.77
CA GLU A 664 -8.83 45.41 -7.27
C GLU A 664 -8.88 46.63 -6.35
N LEU A 665 -9.99 46.82 -5.61
CA LEU A 665 -10.13 47.90 -4.63
C LEU A 665 -9.03 47.86 -3.55
N VAL A 666 -8.84 46.69 -2.95
CA VAL A 666 -7.86 46.49 -1.87
C VAL A 666 -6.45 46.39 -2.44
N GLU A 667 -6.29 45.83 -3.65
CA GLU A 667 -5.01 45.85 -4.36
C GLU A 667 -4.50 47.29 -4.59
N ARG A 668 -5.34 48.20 -5.07
CA ARG A 668 -5.02 49.63 -5.22
C ARG A 668 -4.77 50.35 -3.90
N ARG A 669 -5.41 49.89 -2.82
CA ARG A 669 -5.14 50.41 -1.47
C ARG A 669 -3.75 50.00 -1.00
N LEU A 670 -3.42 48.71 -1.11
CA LEU A 670 -2.09 48.19 -0.76
C LEU A 670 -0.98 48.82 -1.60
N LEU A 671 -1.25 49.12 -2.88
CA LEU A 671 -0.31 49.88 -3.73
C LEU A 671 -0.02 51.28 -3.20
N ARG A 672 -0.96 51.92 -2.50
CA ARG A 672 -0.77 53.26 -1.91
C ARG A 672 -0.16 53.19 -0.52
N GLU A 673 -0.60 52.25 0.30
CA GLU A 673 -0.25 52.16 1.72
C GLU A 673 1.02 51.33 1.97
N HIS A 674 1.28 50.31 1.14
CA HIS A 674 2.28 49.26 1.39
C HIS A 674 3.07 48.86 0.12
N ALA A 675 3.30 49.80 -0.81
CA ALA A 675 3.94 49.52 -2.12
C ALA A 675 5.26 48.74 -2.02
N ALA A 676 6.13 49.10 -1.06
CA ALA A 676 7.42 48.45 -0.84
C ALA A 676 7.26 47.03 -0.30
N GLU A 677 6.26 46.80 0.54
CA GLU A 677 5.93 45.52 1.18
C GLU A 677 5.10 44.60 0.27
N LEU A 678 4.75 45.01 -0.94
CA LEU A 678 4.13 44.13 -1.94
C LEU A 678 5.14 43.27 -2.70
N ARG A 679 6.42 43.67 -2.74
CA ARG A 679 7.46 42.93 -3.47
C ARG A 679 7.67 41.53 -2.89
N ALA A 680 7.34 40.50 -3.66
CA ALA A 680 7.44 39.10 -3.27
C ALA A 680 8.04 38.25 -4.39
N ASP A 681 8.79 37.20 -4.05
CA ASP A 681 9.28 36.23 -5.04
C ASP A 681 8.16 35.26 -5.47
N VAL A 682 7.27 34.93 -4.54
CA VAL A 682 6.13 34.02 -4.72
C VAL A 682 4.84 34.71 -4.31
N VAL A 683 3.80 34.62 -5.15
CA VAL A 683 2.46 35.12 -4.81
C VAL A 683 1.45 34.00 -5.00
N VAL A 684 0.56 33.80 -4.02
CA VAL A 684 -0.68 33.06 -4.27
C VAL A 684 -1.66 34.00 -4.94
N VAL A 685 -2.13 33.65 -6.13
CA VAL A 685 -2.97 34.51 -6.94
C VAL A 685 -4.26 34.85 -6.17
N PRO A 686 -4.59 36.14 -6.01
CA PRO A 686 -5.76 36.55 -5.26
C PRO A 686 -7.05 36.06 -5.93
N HIS A 687 -8.04 35.73 -5.11
CA HIS A 687 -9.39 35.38 -5.55
C HIS A 687 -9.43 34.30 -6.64
N HIS A 688 -8.51 33.34 -6.52
CA HIS A 688 -8.31 32.22 -7.45
C HIS A 688 -8.04 32.66 -8.91
N GLY A 689 -7.72 33.94 -9.14
CA GLY A 689 -7.55 34.54 -10.46
C GLY A 689 -8.86 35.02 -11.10
N SER A 690 -9.77 35.55 -10.28
CA SER A 690 -11.02 36.20 -10.68
C SER A 690 -10.79 37.38 -11.64
N ALA A 691 -11.82 37.73 -12.41
CA ALA A 691 -11.80 38.89 -13.30
C ALA A 691 -11.65 40.23 -12.55
N ASP A 692 -12.17 40.29 -11.32
CA ASP A 692 -12.20 41.47 -10.43
C ASP A 692 -11.01 41.51 -9.46
N SER A 693 -9.92 40.82 -9.81
CA SER A 693 -8.68 40.73 -9.04
C SER A 693 -7.48 40.71 -9.99
N SER A 694 -6.29 40.82 -9.42
CA SER A 694 -5.02 40.81 -10.14
C SER A 694 -4.89 41.98 -11.13
N HIS A 695 -5.10 43.20 -10.65
CA HIS A 695 -4.88 44.43 -11.42
C HIS A 695 -3.43 44.49 -11.92
N ALA A 696 -3.21 45.06 -13.11
CA ALA A 696 -1.89 45.07 -13.76
C ALA A 696 -0.81 45.71 -12.87
N ASP A 697 -1.12 46.84 -12.24
CA ASP A 697 -0.20 47.54 -11.34
C ASP A 697 0.13 46.72 -10.08
N PHE A 698 -0.82 45.92 -9.58
CA PHE A 698 -0.59 45.03 -8.44
C PHE A 698 0.37 43.92 -8.84
N ILE A 699 0.12 43.25 -9.97
CA ILE A 699 1.03 42.24 -10.52
C ILE A 699 2.43 42.82 -10.71
N ALA A 700 2.53 44.03 -11.28
CA ALA A 700 3.79 44.72 -11.49
C ALA A 700 4.53 45.02 -10.17
N ALA A 701 3.81 45.56 -9.18
CA ALA A 701 4.37 45.89 -7.88
C ALA A 701 4.83 44.66 -7.08
N THR A 702 4.15 43.52 -7.23
CA THR A 702 4.61 42.28 -6.59
C THR A 702 5.98 41.85 -7.08
N GLY A 703 6.31 42.10 -8.35
CA GLY A 703 7.55 41.62 -8.96
C GLY A 703 7.68 40.08 -9.01
N ALA A 704 6.61 39.34 -8.69
CA ALA A 704 6.65 37.91 -8.43
C ALA A 704 7.18 37.10 -9.60
N ARG A 705 8.05 36.14 -9.30
CA ARG A 705 8.61 35.22 -10.31
C ARG A 705 7.71 34.01 -10.49
N LEU A 706 7.08 33.58 -9.39
CA LEU A 706 6.19 32.44 -9.35
C LEU A 706 4.82 32.87 -8.82
N ALA A 707 3.78 32.64 -9.62
CA ALA A 707 2.40 32.81 -9.22
C ALA A 707 1.75 31.43 -9.03
N LEU A 708 1.31 31.15 -7.81
CA LEU A 708 0.64 29.90 -7.44
C LEU A 708 -0.87 30.09 -7.53
N VAL A 709 -1.55 29.22 -8.26
CA VAL A 709 -3.01 29.29 -8.44
C VAL A 709 -3.68 28.09 -7.80
N SER A 710 -4.58 28.33 -6.85
CA SER A 710 -5.49 27.33 -6.30
C SER A 710 -6.84 27.45 -6.98
N SER A 711 -7.06 26.74 -8.08
CA SER A 711 -8.34 26.79 -8.80
C SER A 711 -8.72 25.41 -9.32
N GLY A 712 -9.98 25.03 -9.13
CA GLY A 712 -10.45 23.72 -9.55
C GLY A 712 -10.46 23.59 -11.07
N HIS A 713 -10.08 22.43 -11.59
CA HIS A 713 -10.15 22.19 -13.04
C HIS A 713 -11.60 22.28 -13.55
N GLY A 714 -11.82 23.06 -14.62
CA GLY A 714 -13.17 23.26 -15.18
C GLY A 714 -14.16 23.79 -14.13
N ASN A 715 -13.68 24.65 -13.21
CA ASN A 715 -14.53 25.31 -12.24
C ASN A 715 -15.61 26.14 -12.94
N ARG A 716 -16.70 26.39 -12.23
CA ARG A 716 -17.89 27.09 -12.77
C ARG A 716 -17.64 28.57 -13.09
N PHE A 717 -16.58 29.15 -12.54
CA PHE A 717 -16.27 30.58 -12.64
C PHE A 717 -15.34 30.91 -13.81
N GLY A 718 -14.74 29.90 -14.44
CA GLY A 718 -13.76 30.09 -15.51
C GLY A 718 -12.42 30.64 -15.02
N HIS A 719 -12.08 30.41 -13.75
CA HIS A 719 -10.80 30.82 -13.16
C HIS A 719 -9.67 29.83 -13.54
N PRO A 720 -8.39 30.26 -13.56
CA PRO A 720 -7.94 31.64 -13.50
C PRO A 720 -8.06 32.35 -14.86
N ARG A 721 -8.16 33.67 -14.86
CA ARG A 721 -7.98 34.49 -16.07
C ARG A 721 -6.49 34.59 -16.44
N ALA A 722 -6.19 34.81 -17.72
CA ALA A 722 -4.84 34.82 -18.30
C ALA A 722 -3.87 35.91 -17.82
N ARG A 723 -4.27 36.80 -16.90
CA ARG A 723 -3.58 38.07 -16.60
C ARG A 723 -2.13 37.89 -16.12
N TRP A 724 -1.88 36.87 -15.28
CA TRP A 724 -0.53 36.56 -14.78
C TRP A 724 0.40 35.97 -15.85
N CYS A 725 -0.15 35.18 -16.78
CA CYS A 725 0.60 34.64 -17.92
C CYS A 725 0.95 35.74 -18.92
N SER A 726 0.00 36.66 -19.22
CA SER A 726 0.26 37.79 -20.12
C SER A 726 1.30 38.77 -19.56
N ALA A 727 1.47 38.84 -18.24
CA ALA A 727 2.51 39.65 -17.59
C ALA A 727 3.89 38.96 -17.53
N GLY A 728 4.09 37.84 -18.26
CA GLY A 728 5.38 37.16 -18.36
C GLY A 728 5.82 36.40 -17.11
N ARG A 729 4.89 36.08 -16.19
CA ARG A 729 5.21 35.37 -14.93
C ARG A 729 5.07 33.85 -15.08
N ALA A 730 5.89 33.08 -14.37
CA ALA A 730 5.71 31.63 -14.32
C ALA A 730 4.48 31.32 -13.46
N VAL A 731 3.41 30.83 -14.09
CA VAL A 731 2.19 30.41 -13.40
C VAL A 731 2.25 28.91 -13.16
N ALA A 732 2.20 28.52 -11.89
CA ALA A 732 2.12 27.12 -11.49
C ALA A 732 0.71 26.84 -10.94
N PRO A 733 -0.10 26.02 -11.62
CA PRO A 733 -1.36 25.57 -11.04
C PRO A 733 -1.08 24.62 -9.87
N SER A 734 -1.99 24.60 -8.88
CA SER A 734 -2.02 23.58 -7.82
C SER A 734 -2.03 22.15 -8.41
N CYS A 735 -2.55 21.99 -9.65
CA CYS A 735 -2.58 20.72 -10.37
C CYS A 735 -2.04 20.86 -11.80
N SER A 736 -0.79 20.43 -12.05
CA SER A 736 -0.28 20.23 -13.43
C SER A 736 -0.56 18.79 -13.88
N THR A 737 -1.55 18.58 -14.75
CA THR A 737 -1.73 17.29 -15.43
C THR A 737 -0.79 17.21 -16.63
N ARG A 738 -0.07 16.09 -16.77
CA ARG A 738 0.60 15.78 -18.04
C ARG A 738 -0.48 15.47 -19.09
N PRO A 739 -0.31 15.89 -20.35
CA PRO A 739 -1.15 15.40 -21.43
C PRO A 739 -1.02 13.86 -21.54
N ARG A 740 -2.13 13.18 -21.83
CA ARG A 740 -2.15 11.72 -22.06
C ARG A 740 -1.31 11.38 -23.31
N PRO A 741 -0.45 10.36 -23.29
CA PRO A 741 0.30 9.96 -24.47
C PRO A 741 -0.66 9.41 -25.54
N GLY A 742 -0.65 10.01 -26.74
CA GLY A 742 -1.49 9.60 -27.89
C GLY A 742 -2.38 10.69 -28.49
N GLN A 743 -2.42 11.90 -27.93
CA GLN A 743 -3.12 13.04 -28.54
C GLN A 743 -2.13 14.01 -29.20
N SER A 744 -1.53 13.57 -30.31
CA SER A 744 -0.95 14.46 -31.31
C SER A 744 -1.95 14.56 -32.47
N GLY A 745 -2.95 15.42 -32.33
CA GLY A 745 -3.97 15.58 -33.36
C GLY A 745 -5.05 16.59 -32.96
N SER A 746 -4.96 17.77 -33.58
CA SER A 746 -6.03 18.76 -33.82
C SER A 746 -6.91 19.22 -32.65
N GLY A 747 -6.63 20.45 -32.20
CA GLY A 747 -7.63 21.53 -32.13
C GLY A 747 -8.70 21.47 -31.05
N TRP A 748 -8.40 22.10 -29.90
CA TRP A 748 -9.25 22.96 -29.04
C TRP A 748 -8.81 22.83 -27.57
N ALA A 749 -7.79 23.60 -27.19
CA ALA A 749 -7.51 23.95 -25.80
C ALA A 749 -7.87 25.44 -25.63
N PRO A 750 -8.60 25.86 -24.57
CA PRO A 750 -8.89 27.27 -24.37
C PRO A 750 -7.58 28.06 -24.21
N THR A 751 -7.41 29.00 -25.11
CA THR A 751 -6.23 29.82 -25.40
C THR A 751 -5.98 30.90 -24.34
N ALA A 752 -5.86 30.55 -23.04
CA ALA A 752 -5.66 31.55 -21.98
C ALA A 752 -4.24 31.52 -21.35
N CYS A 753 -3.56 30.40 -21.34
CA CYS A 753 -2.11 30.37 -21.09
C CYS A 753 -1.54 29.30 -22.01
N ARG A 754 -0.72 29.66 -23.00
CA ARG A 754 0.26 28.70 -23.53
C ARG A 754 1.17 28.38 -22.34
N TYR A 755 0.86 27.30 -21.62
CA TYR A 755 1.83 26.57 -20.83
C TYR A 755 3.08 26.46 -21.69
N ALA A 756 4.26 26.81 -21.17
CA ALA A 756 5.51 26.75 -21.92
C ALA A 756 5.71 25.34 -22.51
N SER A 757 5.22 25.15 -23.73
CA SER A 757 5.23 23.92 -24.52
C SER A 757 6.16 24.08 -25.72
N GLY A 758 7.21 24.90 -25.56
CA GLY A 758 8.37 24.91 -26.44
C GLY A 758 9.46 24.04 -25.82
N GLY A 759 9.54 22.79 -26.27
CA GLY A 759 10.61 21.85 -25.91
C GLY A 759 10.10 20.67 -25.09
N ALA A 760 10.16 19.49 -25.69
CA ALA A 760 10.06 18.22 -24.99
C ALA A 760 11.24 18.08 -24.02
N GLY A 761 11.11 18.69 -22.85
CA GLY A 761 12.05 18.64 -21.74
C GLY A 761 11.24 18.80 -20.47
N SER A 762 11.18 17.74 -19.66
CA SER A 762 10.55 17.73 -18.36
C SER A 762 10.83 19.02 -17.57
N HIS A 763 9.80 19.79 -17.20
CA HIS A 763 9.91 20.69 -16.05
C HIS A 763 9.99 19.81 -14.79
N GLY A 764 11.20 19.30 -14.54
CA GLY A 764 11.60 18.75 -13.26
C GLY A 764 11.74 19.88 -12.24
N SER A 765 11.86 19.52 -10.97
CA SER A 765 12.23 20.46 -9.89
C SER A 765 13.24 21.48 -10.40
N GLY A 766 12.87 22.77 -10.34
CA GLY A 766 13.64 23.86 -10.90
C GLY A 766 14.21 24.72 -9.78
N MET A 767 15.50 25.03 -9.86
CA MET A 767 16.12 26.08 -9.07
C MET A 767 15.97 27.39 -9.82
N LEU A 768 15.12 28.29 -9.31
CA LEU A 768 14.96 29.65 -9.84
C LEU A 768 15.97 30.56 -9.13
N ARG A 769 17.07 30.91 -9.81
CA ARG A 769 18.08 31.87 -9.30
C ARG A 769 17.58 33.31 -9.43
N ASN A 770 17.55 34.09 -8.35
CA ASN A 770 17.23 35.53 -8.39
C ASN A 770 18.41 36.33 -8.99
N GLY A 771 18.18 37.56 -9.44
CA GLY A 771 19.19 38.49 -9.99
C GLY A 771 20.34 38.84 -9.03
N GLY A 772 20.22 38.47 -7.74
CA GLY A 772 21.30 38.51 -6.74
C GLY A 772 21.88 37.13 -6.35
N GLY A 773 21.67 36.08 -7.15
CA GLY A 773 22.28 34.75 -6.94
C GLY A 773 21.56 33.79 -5.97
N ARG A 774 20.46 34.21 -5.32
CA ARG A 774 19.72 33.40 -4.33
C ARG A 774 18.82 32.32 -4.97
N LEU A 775 18.67 31.17 -4.32
CA LEU A 775 18.08 29.95 -4.87
C LEU A 775 16.65 29.69 -4.34
N LEU A 776 15.64 29.82 -5.20
CA LEU A 776 14.29 29.33 -4.94
C LEU A 776 14.15 27.90 -5.50
N SER A 777 13.78 26.93 -4.66
CA SER A 777 13.52 25.55 -5.09
C SER A 777 12.02 25.32 -5.25
N TYR A 778 11.55 25.13 -6.48
CA TYR A 778 10.15 24.75 -6.75
C TYR A 778 10.03 23.23 -6.97
N ARG A 779 9.07 22.60 -6.29
CA ARG A 779 8.67 21.21 -6.51
C ARG A 779 7.18 21.16 -6.90
N PRO A 780 6.83 20.73 -8.13
CA PRO A 780 5.43 20.51 -8.48
C PRO A 780 4.84 19.38 -7.62
N ALA A 781 3.57 19.53 -7.21
CA ALA A 781 2.82 18.56 -6.39
C ALA A 781 2.83 17.11 -6.93
N ASN A 782 3.13 16.95 -8.23
CA ASN A 782 3.16 15.68 -8.94
C ASN A 782 4.41 14.80 -8.63
N ARG A 783 5.34 15.28 -7.81
CA ARG A 783 6.41 14.46 -7.26
C ARG A 783 6.16 14.29 -5.77
N ARG A 784 5.72 13.08 -5.37
CA ARG A 784 5.83 12.60 -3.99
C ARG A 784 7.21 13.00 -3.45
N PRO A 785 7.36 13.33 -2.15
CA PRO A 785 8.65 13.62 -1.55
C PRO A 785 9.60 12.48 -1.90
N ARG A 786 10.39 12.69 -2.96
CA ARG A 786 11.47 11.82 -3.31
C ARG A 786 12.55 12.27 -2.34
N CYS A 787 12.65 11.57 -1.22
CA CYS A 787 13.97 11.30 -0.66
C CYS A 787 14.85 10.96 -1.87
N ARG A 788 15.98 11.65 -2.05
CA ARG A 788 16.81 11.66 -3.26
C ARG A 788 17.15 10.22 -3.72
N ARG A 789 16.22 9.56 -4.43
CA ARG A 789 16.13 8.10 -4.52
C ARG A 789 17.14 7.47 -5.46
N ASN A 790 17.72 8.25 -6.36
CA ASN A 790 18.79 7.78 -7.23
C ASN A 790 20.20 8.07 -6.68
N ARG A 791 20.28 8.56 -5.45
CA ARG A 791 21.51 9.11 -4.91
C ARG A 791 22.00 8.41 -3.66
N ILE A 792 21.29 7.50 -2.98
CA ILE A 792 21.87 6.92 -1.74
C ILE A 792 23.11 6.06 -2.02
N VAL A 793 23.03 5.05 -2.89
CA VAL A 793 24.21 4.20 -3.20
C VAL A 793 25.24 4.97 -4.03
N LEU A 794 24.78 5.74 -5.03
CA LEU A 794 25.67 6.51 -5.89
C LEU A 794 26.33 7.69 -5.15
N GLU A 795 25.64 8.34 -4.21
CA GLU A 795 26.25 9.33 -3.32
C GLU A 795 27.06 8.67 -2.22
N LEU A 796 26.76 7.46 -1.73
CA LEU A 796 27.69 6.75 -0.83
C LEU A 796 29.00 6.42 -1.55
N VAL A 797 28.93 5.99 -2.80
CA VAL A 797 30.12 5.75 -3.64
C VAL A 797 30.84 7.06 -3.97
N LYS A 798 30.11 8.14 -4.34
CA LYS A 798 30.72 9.46 -4.58
C LYS A 798 31.27 10.09 -3.30
N ALA A 799 30.60 9.90 -2.18
CA ALA A 799 30.93 10.45 -0.87
C ALA A 799 31.99 9.65 -0.16
N GLY A 800 32.21 8.36 -0.43
CA GLY A 800 33.35 7.60 0.08
C GLY A 800 34.53 7.53 -0.89
N GLY A 801 34.36 8.03 -2.12
CA GLY A 801 35.40 8.01 -3.15
C GLY A 801 35.72 6.61 -3.68
N TRP A 802 36.86 6.48 -4.35
CA TRP A 802 37.28 5.20 -4.96
C TRP A 802 37.47 4.03 -3.97
N PRO A 803 37.85 4.22 -2.67
CA PRO A 803 37.98 3.12 -1.71
C PRO A 803 36.66 2.37 -1.42
N MET A 804 35.51 2.95 -1.77
CA MET A 804 34.22 2.27 -1.65
C MET A 804 34.04 1.11 -2.63
N VAL A 805 34.70 1.13 -3.79
CA VAL A 805 34.58 0.08 -4.81
C VAL A 805 35.06 -1.28 -4.29
N PRO A 806 36.28 -1.43 -3.75
CA PRO A 806 36.72 -2.71 -3.18
C PRO A 806 35.88 -3.13 -1.97
N LEU A 807 35.43 -2.19 -1.12
CA LEU A 807 34.53 -2.51 -0.01
C LEU A 807 33.21 -3.11 -0.48
N LEU A 808 32.54 -2.49 -1.45
CA LEU A 808 31.28 -3.02 -2.00
C LEU A 808 31.47 -4.39 -2.66
N LEU A 809 32.59 -4.61 -3.36
CA LEU A 809 32.93 -5.90 -3.93
C LEU A 809 33.07 -6.98 -2.84
N LEU A 810 33.79 -6.67 -1.75
CA LEU A 810 33.91 -7.57 -0.60
C LEU A 810 32.55 -7.88 0.05
N GLY A 811 31.66 -6.89 0.13
CA GLY A 811 30.29 -7.09 0.61
C GLY A 811 29.49 -8.06 -0.25
N VAL A 812 29.56 -7.94 -1.58
CA VAL A 812 28.89 -8.85 -2.52
C VAL A 812 29.46 -10.27 -2.43
N ILE A 813 30.79 -10.40 -2.37
CA ILE A 813 31.47 -11.70 -2.24
C ILE A 813 31.10 -12.36 -0.90
N ALA A 814 31.13 -11.61 0.20
CA ALA A 814 30.74 -12.13 1.51
C ALA A 814 29.29 -12.63 1.49
N LEU A 815 28.37 -11.85 0.94
CA LEU A 815 26.96 -12.25 0.84
C LEU A 815 26.78 -13.50 -0.01
N ALA A 816 27.47 -13.62 -1.13
CA ALA A 816 27.43 -14.79 -2.00
C ALA A 816 27.93 -16.06 -1.27
N ILE A 817 29.05 -15.96 -0.54
CA ILE A 817 29.59 -17.06 0.28
C ILE A 817 28.60 -17.45 1.38
N VAL A 818 28.01 -16.47 2.08
CA VAL A 818 27.04 -16.75 3.15
C VAL A 818 25.82 -17.49 2.62
N LEU A 819 25.25 -17.05 1.51
CA LEU A 819 24.09 -17.71 0.90
C LEU A 819 24.42 -19.13 0.41
N GLU A 820 25.59 -19.31 -0.19
CA GLU A 820 26.03 -20.61 -0.68
C GLU A 820 26.33 -21.59 0.47
N ARG A 821 26.96 -21.14 1.56
CA ARG A 821 27.21 -21.95 2.77
C ARG A 821 25.91 -22.29 3.52
N LEU A 822 24.94 -21.37 3.59
CA LEU A 822 23.61 -21.65 4.15
C LEU A 822 22.89 -22.77 3.39
N TRP A 823 23.13 -22.89 2.09
CA TRP A 823 22.52 -23.93 1.25
C TRP A 823 23.29 -25.27 1.33
N SER A 824 24.61 -25.24 1.26
CA SER A 824 25.45 -26.45 1.22
C SER A 824 25.61 -27.13 2.59
N LEU A 825 25.59 -26.37 3.70
CA LEU A 825 25.71 -26.90 5.07
C LEU A 825 24.36 -27.17 5.74
N ARG A 826 23.32 -27.47 4.94
CA ARG A 826 22.02 -27.91 5.47
C ARG A 826 22.15 -29.34 6.00
N ARG A 827 21.45 -29.62 7.11
CA ARG A 827 21.55 -30.93 7.78
C ARG A 827 21.23 -32.10 6.83
N ASN A 828 20.17 -31.97 6.03
CA ASN A 828 19.76 -33.01 5.09
C ASN A 828 20.76 -33.28 3.95
N GLU A 829 21.70 -32.36 3.70
CA GLU A 829 22.75 -32.53 2.67
C GLU A 829 24.03 -33.11 3.29
N VAL A 830 24.36 -32.72 4.53
CA VAL A 830 25.62 -33.12 5.20
C VAL A 830 25.46 -34.45 5.95
N THR A 831 24.43 -34.55 6.78
CA THR A 831 24.12 -35.69 7.67
C THR A 831 22.63 -36.03 7.53
N PRO A 832 22.21 -36.68 6.43
CA PRO A 832 20.81 -37.03 6.20
C PRO A 832 20.26 -37.87 7.37
N PRO A 833 19.07 -37.55 7.91
CA PRO A 833 18.53 -38.27 9.07
C PRO A 833 18.26 -39.74 8.73
N GLY A 834 18.68 -40.66 9.61
CA GLY A 834 18.48 -42.11 9.45
C GLY A 834 19.51 -42.83 8.56
N LEU A 835 20.39 -42.09 7.86
CA LEU A 835 21.39 -42.70 6.97
C LEU A 835 22.35 -43.64 7.72
N GLY A 836 22.82 -43.23 8.90
CA GLY A 836 23.74 -44.05 9.70
C GLY A 836 23.12 -45.37 10.17
N GLU A 837 21.85 -45.35 10.62
CA GLU A 837 21.11 -46.56 10.99
C GLU A 837 20.87 -47.49 9.80
N GLU A 838 20.50 -46.93 8.64
CA GLU A 838 20.27 -47.69 7.41
C GLU A 838 21.54 -48.43 6.97
N VAL A 839 22.69 -47.74 7.00
CA VAL A 839 23.99 -48.32 6.63
C VAL A 839 24.45 -49.38 7.62
N ARG A 840 24.29 -49.16 8.94
CA ARG A 840 24.57 -50.19 9.95
C ARG A 840 23.72 -51.44 9.74
N ASN A 841 22.44 -51.28 9.42
CA ASN A 841 21.56 -52.40 9.11
C ASN A 841 22.01 -53.19 7.87
N TRP A 842 22.56 -52.52 6.86
CA TRP A 842 23.15 -53.20 5.70
C TRP A 842 24.42 -53.98 6.06
N ALA A 843 25.30 -53.38 6.85
CA ALA A 843 26.52 -54.01 7.34
C ALA A 843 26.20 -55.26 8.18
N ALA A 844 25.27 -55.16 9.13
CA ALA A 844 24.86 -56.28 9.99
C ALA A 844 24.20 -57.45 9.24
N ARG A 845 23.51 -57.17 8.12
CA ARG A 845 22.83 -58.20 7.30
C ARG A 845 23.70 -58.79 6.19
N GLY A 846 24.95 -58.34 6.05
CA GLY A 846 25.87 -58.80 5.00
C GLY A 846 25.46 -58.45 3.57
N LYS A 847 24.50 -57.53 3.36
CA LYS A 847 24.00 -57.12 2.04
C LYS A 847 24.68 -55.82 1.59
N LEU A 848 25.90 -55.94 1.07
CA LEU A 848 26.70 -54.81 0.58
C LEU A 848 26.97 -54.96 -0.92
N ASP A 849 26.06 -54.43 -1.74
CA ASP A 849 26.26 -54.31 -3.18
C ASP A 849 27.22 -53.15 -3.49
N PRO A 850 28.25 -53.33 -4.34
CA PRO A 850 29.15 -52.25 -4.76
C PRO A 850 28.43 -51.00 -5.28
N SER A 851 27.27 -51.15 -5.91
CA SER A 851 26.45 -50.03 -6.40
C SER A 851 25.84 -49.18 -5.27
N HIS A 852 25.51 -49.79 -4.13
CA HIS A 852 24.99 -49.07 -2.96
C HIS A 852 26.08 -48.23 -2.29
N ILE A 853 27.30 -48.76 -2.18
CA ILE A 853 28.45 -48.04 -1.57
C ILE A 853 28.79 -46.79 -2.39
N GLU A 854 28.79 -46.91 -3.72
CA GLU A 854 29.08 -45.80 -4.61
C GLU A 854 27.98 -44.72 -4.62
N SER A 855 26.71 -45.11 -4.43
CA SER A 855 25.60 -44.17 -4.21
C SER A 855 25.77 -43.41 -2.89
N LEU A 856 26.15 -44.10 -1.82
CA LEU A 856 26.42 -43.51 -0.51
C LEU A 856 27.49 -42.43 -0.59
N ARG A 857 28.58 -42.72 -1.32
CA ARG A 857 29.74 -41.82 -1.51
C ARG A 857 29.38 -40.51 -2.20
N ARG A 858 28.40 -40.52 -3.11
CA ARG A 858 27.99 -39.35 -3.89
C ARG A 858 26.89 -38.51 -3.25
N ASN A 859 26.16 -39.06 -2.28
CA ASN A 859 24.98 -38.40 -1.71
C ASN A 859 25.30 -37.38 -0.63
N SER A 860 26.22 -37.68 0.29
CA SER A 860 26.51 -36.78 1.42
C SER A 860 27.93 -36.94 1.97
N PRO A 861 28.48 -35.90 2.64
CA PRO A 861 29.66 -35.96 3.49
C PRO A 861 29.69 -37.18 4.43
N LEU A 862 28.62 -37.42 5.19
CA LEU A 862 28.50 -38.60 6.06
C LEU A 862 28.54 -39.90 5.24
N GLY A 863 27.82 -39.95 4.12
CA GLY A 863 27.82 -41.11 3.22
C GLY A 863 29.19 -41.42 2.62
N ALA A 864 30.00 -40.41 2.27
CA ALA A 864 31.37 -40.60 1.81
C ALA A 864 32.26 -41.22 2.90
N LEU A 865 32.10 -40.78 4.15
CA LEU A 865 32.83 -41.32 5.30
C LEU A 865 32.45 -42.78 5.59
N LEU A 866 31.15 -43.09 5.62
CA LEU A 866 30.66 -44.45 5.85
C LEU A 866 31.01 -45.40 4.70
N ALA A 867 30.98 -44.93 3.45
CA ALA A 867 31.41 -45.71 2.29
C ALA A 867 32.88 -46.11 2.38
N ALA A 868 33.75 -45.17 2.79
CA ALA A 868 35.17 -45.43 2.96
C ALA A 868 35.45 -46.49 4.04
N ALA A 869 34.66 -46.53 5.12
CA ALA A 869 34.74 -47.59 6.12
C ALA A 869 34.35 -48.97 5.53
N LEU A 870 33.29 -49.02 4.72
CA LEU A 870 32.78 -50.24 4.10
C LEU A 870 33.70 -50.81 3.00
N ASP A 871 34.47 -49.97 2.31
CA ASP A 871 35.44 -50.39 1.29
C ASP A 871 36.54 -51.29 1.87
N VAL A 872 36.95 -51.02 3.10
CA VAL A 872 38.04 -51.73 3.80
C VAL A 872 37.53 -52.65 4.92
N ARG A 873 36.24 -53.00 4.91
CA ARG A 873 35.55 -53.75 5.97
C ARG A 873 36.14 -55.10 6.38
N GLY A 874 36.99 -55.71 5.55
CA GLY A 874 37.68 -56.97 5.85
C GLY A 874 39.10 -56.81 6.39
N ARG A 875 39.53 -55.59 6.71
CA ARG A 875 40.86 -55.27 7.25
C ARG A 875 40.81 -55.10 8.77
N PRO A 876 41.96 -55.14 9.48
CA PRO A 876 42.02 -54.84 10.91
C PRO A 876 41.44 -53.45 11.21
N ARG A 877 40.78 -53.30 12.38
CA ARG A 877 40.12 -52.06 12.84
C ARG A 877 40.98 -50.81 12.67
N GLU A 878 42.28 -50.95 12.88
CA GLU A 878 43.24 -49.84 12.86
C GLU A 878 43.39 -49.29 11.44
N LEU A 879 43.37 -50.16 10.44
CA LEU A 879 43.42 -49.78 9.03
C LEU A 879 42.10 -49.13 8.57
N ILE A 880 40.96 -49.58 9.12
CA ILE A 880 39.65 -48.97 8.82
C ILE A 880 39.57 -47.58 9.44
N ARG A 881 40.03 -47.43 10.69
CA ARG A 881 40.12 -46.14 11.37
C ARG A 881 41.02 -45.17 10.63
N GLU A 882 42.20 -45.61 10.20
CA GLU A 882 43.11 -44.80 9.39
C GLU A 882 42.43 -44.31 8.10
N ARG A 883 41.66 -45.19 7.43
CA ARG A 883 40.93 -44.84 6.21
C ARG A 883 39.79 -43.85 6.45
N ILE A 884 39.08 -43.99 7.56
CA ILE A 884 38.03 -43.07 8.00
C ILE A 884 38.64 -41.71 8.33
N GLU A 885 39.75 -41.67 9.06
CA GLU A 885 40.46 -40.43 9.42
C GLU A 885 41.00 -39.71 8.17
N ASP A 886 41.59 -40.43 7.22
CA ASP A 886 42.02 -39.88 5.93
C ASP A 886 40.84 -39.31 5.11
N THR A 887 39.75 -40.06 4.97
CA THR A 887 38.55 -39.60 4.27
C THR A 887 37.90 -38.41 4.98
N GLY A 888 37.84 -38.45 6.31
CA GLY A 888 37.32 -37.38 7.17
C GLY A 888 38.06 -36.08 6.93
N ARG A 889 39.40 -36.10 6.88
CA ARG A 889 40.21 -34.90 6.55
C ARG A 889 39.79 -34.26 5.22
N HIS A 890 39.55 -35.05 4.18
CA HIS A 890 39.11 -34.56 2.87
C HIS A 890 37.67 -33.99 2.90
N VAL A 891 36.77 -34.63 3.66
CA VAL A 891 35.38 -34.18 3.83
C VAL A 891 35.32 -32.85 4.60
N VAL A 892 36.06 -32.74 5.70
CA VAL A 892 36.15 -31.52 6.51
C VAL A 892 36.70 -30.37 5.68
N HIS A 893 37.80 -30.59 4.96
CA HIS A 893 38.38 -29.57 4.09
C HIS A 893 37.38 -29.05 3.04
N ARG A 894 36.54 -29.93 2.49
CA ARG A 894 35.50 -29.55 1.52
C ARG A 894 34.36 -28.75 2.16
N MET A 895 33.96 -29.07 3.38
CA MET A 895 32.95 -28.35 4.14
C MET A 895 33.44 -26.96 4.55
N GLU A 896 34.72 -26.84 4.89
CA GLU A 896 35.38 -25.58 5.26
C GLU A 896 35.68 -24.66 4.08
N ARG A 897 35.47 -25.13 2.84
CA ARG A 897 35.67 -24.34 1.63
C ARG A 897 34.92 -23.00 1.73
N TYR A 898 35.62 -21.92 1.43
CA TYR A 898 35.19 -20.51 1.52
C TYR A 898 35.07 -19.90 2.92
N LEU A 899 35.15 -20.67 4.02
CA LEU A 899 35.13 -20.07 5.36
C LEU A 899 36.34 -19.16 5.60
N ASN A 900 37.53 -19.57 5.15
CA ASN A 900 38.73 -18.75 5.28
C ASN A 900 38.59 -17.41 4.55
N ALA A 901 38.06 -17.42 3.32
CA ALA A 901 37.79 -16.19 2.58
C ALA A 901 36.82 -15.27 3.33
N LEU A 902 35.76 -15.83 3.94
CA LEU A 902 34.81 -15.06 4.74
C LEU A 902 35.47 -14.46 6.01
N GLY A 903 36.35 -15.21 6.66
CA GLY A 903 37.16 -14.73 7.79
C GLY A 903 38.16 -13.64 7.39
N THR A 904 38.76 -13.75 6.21
CA THR A 904 39.62 -12.70 5.64
C THR A 904 38.83 -11.44 5.34
N ILE A 905 37.63 -11.54 4.76
CA ILE A 905 36.76 -10.37 4.50
C ILE A 905 36.38 -9.68 5.82
N ALA A 906 36.04 -10.47 6.84
CA ALA A 906 35.73 -9.96 8.17
C ALA A 906 36.90 -9.18 8.80
N SER A 907 38.14 -9.61 8.55
CA SER A 907 39.34 -8.96 9.09
C SER A 907 39.79 -7.77 8.22
N ALA A 908 39.63 -7.86 6.90
CA ALA A 908 40.05 -6.84 5.95
C ALA A 908 39.06 -5.67 5.84
N GLY A 909 37.77 -5.91 6.08
CA GLY A 909 36.71 -4.89 5.97
C GLY A 909 36.98 -3.63 6.79
N PRO A 910 37.30 -3.71 8.10
CA PRO A 910 37.61 -2.54 8.91
C PRO A 910 38.91 -1.85 8.50
N LEU A 911 39.93 -2.62 8.08
CA LEU A 911 41.22 -2.09 7.62
C LEU A 911 41.07 -1.28 6.33
N LEU A 912 40.26 -1.76 5.38
CA LEU A 912 39.94 -1.02 4.15
C LEU A 912 39.05 0.19 4.43
N GLY A 913 38.15 0.09 5.42
CA GLY A 913 37.40 1.23 5.92
C GLY A 913 38.30 2.33 6.48
N LEU A 914 39.28 1.94 7.31
CA LEU A 914 40.29 2.84 7.88
C LEU A 914 41.20 3.46 6.81
N LEU A 915 41.58 2.68 5.78
CA LEU A 915 42.31 3.22 4.62
C LEU A 915 41.53 4.35 3.95
N GLY A 916 40.20 4.21 3.82
CA GLY A 916 39.34 5.28 3.34
C GLY A 916 39.37 6.53 4.24
N THR A 917 39.52 6.37 5.56
CA THR A 917 39.72 7.49 6.49
C THR A 917 41.03 8.21 6.26
N VAL A 918 42.13 7.47 6.11
CA VAL A 918 43.45 8.06 5.83
C VAL A 918 43.40 8.85 4.52
N VAL A 919 42.81 8.27 3.46
CA VAL A 919 42.65 8.96 2.17
C VAL A 919 41.77 10.21 2.30
N GLY A 920 40.67 10.14 3.06
CA GLY A 920 39.80 11.29 3.32
C GLY A 920 40.50 12.42 4.07
N MET A 921 41.34 12.08 5.06
CA MET A 921 42.16 13.03 5.81
C MET A 921 43.26 13.66 4.94
N ILE A 922 43.95 12.87 4.11
CA ILE A 922 44.96 13.41 3.17
C ILE A 922 44.31 14.40 2.19
N GLN A 923 43.14 14.06 1.63
CA GLN A 923 42.41 14.97 0.74
C GLN A 923 41.98 16.27 1.45
N MET A 924 41.63 16.18 2.73
CA MET A 924 41.29 17.34 3.54
C MET A 924 42.52 18.26 3.72
N PHE A 925 43.69 17.72 4.06
CA PHE A 925 44.92 18.51 4.19
C PHE A 925 45.42 19.11 2.87
N LEU A 926 45.31 18.37 1.76
CA LEU A 926 45.62 18.89 0.43
C LEU A 926 44.67 20.02 0.01
N GLY A 927 43.37 19.90 0.33
CA GLY A 927 42.40 20.97 0.08
C GLY A 927 42.71 22.25 0.86
N ILE A 928 43.21 22.14 2.10
CA ILE A 928 43.69 23.27 2.90
C ILE A 928 44.91 23.94 2.25
N LEU A 929 45.85 23.15 1.72
CA LEU A 929 47.05 23.66 1.05
C LEU A 929 46.71 24.45 -0.22
N ASP A 930 45.72 24.00 -1.00
CA ASP A 930 45.36 24.63 -2.27
C ASP A 930 44.48 25.87 -2.13
N HIS A 931 43.60 25.93 -1.12
CA HIS A 931 42.55 26.97 -1.02
C HIS A 931 42.55 27.76 0.31
N GLY A 932 43.44 27.44 1.24
CA GLY A 932 43.48 28.04 2.58
C GLY A 932 42.37 27.53 3.52
N VAL A 933 42.48 27.89 4.81
CA VAL A 933 41.62 27.36 5.90
C VAL A 933 40.16 27.85 5.84
N GLY A 934 39.82 28.78 4.94
CA GLY A 934 38.56 29.53 4.96
C GLY A 934 37.30 28.83 4.45
N ASP A 935 37.39 27.75 3.66
CA ASP A 935 36.21 27.08 3.08
C ASP A 935 35.81 25.81 3.85
N VAL A 936 34.99 26.00 4.88
CA VAL A 936 34.46 24.95 5.78
C VAL A 936 33.74 23.83 5.02
N ASN A 937 33.16 24.11 3.85
CA ASN A 937 32.45 23.10 3.05
C ASN A 937 33.40 22.08 2.41
N GLN A 938 34.62 22.48 2.03
CA GLN A 938 35.61 21.55 1.49
C GLN A 938 36.21 20.67 2.59
N LEU A 939 36.45 21.25 3.77
CA LEU A 939 36.89 20.53 4.98
C LEU A 939 35.88 19.46 5.40
N ALA A 940 34.58 19.81 5.44
CA ALA A 940 33.51 18.88 5.80
C ALA A 940 33.38 17.71 4.81
N GLY A 941 33.67 17.93 3.52
CA GLY A 941 33.65 16.88 2.49
C GLY A 941 34.71 15.78 2.70
N GLY A 942 35.93 16.14 3.13
CA GLY A 942 37.00 15.18 3.44
C GLY A 942 36.73 14.35 4.69
N ILE A 943 36.19 14.98 5.74
CA ILE A 943 35.77 14.30 6.98
C ILE A 943 34.60 13.34 6.71
N GLY A 944 33.61 13.79 5.92
CA GLY A 944 32.49 12.94 5.51
C GLY A 944 32.93 11.69 4.75
N LYS A 945 33.88 11.83 3.81
CA LYS A 945 34.50 10.70 3.09
C LYS A 945 35.12 9.68 4.03
N ALA A 946 35.90 10.17 4.98
CA ALA A 946 36.61 9.35 5.94
C ALA A 946 35.66 8.49 6.79
N LEU A 947 34.62 9.10 7.34
CA LEU A 947 33.66 8.41 8.21
C LEU A 947 32.80 7.38 7.47
N VAL A 948 32.38 7.70 6.24
CA VAL A 948 31.51 6.80 5.44
C VAL A 948 32.25 5.51 5.06
N CYS A 949 33.53 5.58 4.68
CA CYS A 949 34.32 4.39 4.36
C CYS A 949 34.51 3.47 5.57
N THR A 950 34.83 4.04 6.74
CA THR A 950 34.99 3.25 7.98
C THR A 950 33.69 2.57 8.38
N ALA A 951 32.59 3.31 8.39
CA ALA A 951 31.27 2.76 8.71
C ALA A 951 30.90 1.62 7.75
N THR A 952 31.13 1.80 6.45
CA THR A 952 30.86 0.77 5.44
C THR A 952 31.73 -0.47 5.65
N GLY A 953 33.02 -0.30 5.95
CA GLY A 953 33.94 -1.39 6.28
C GLY A 953 33.45 -2.23 7.46
N MET A 954 32.98 -1.58 8.53
CA MET A 954 32.40 -2.28 9.69
C MET A 954 31.08 -2.98 9.37
N ILE A 955 30.20 -2.33 8.59
CA ILE A 955 28.91 -2.90 8.18
C ILE A 955 29.09 -4.20 7.39
N ILE A 956 30.17 -4.33 6.61
CA ILE A 956 30.49 -5.57 5.87
C ILE A 956 31.18 -6.59 6.78
N ALA A 957 32.13 -6.14 7.60
CA ALA A 957 32.97 -7.00 8.41
C ALA A 957 32.21 -7.76 9.50
N VAL A 958 31.29 -7.08 10.20
CA VAL A 958 30.57 -7.66 11.34
C VAL A 958 29.69 -8.85 10.92
N PRO A 959 28.81 -8.72 9.89
CA PRO A 959 28.03 -9.86 9.39
C PRO A 959 28.91 -10.99 8.86
N ALA A 960 30.01 -10.68 8.15
CA ALA A 960 30.95 -11.68 7.66
C ALA A 960 31.59 -12.48 8.80
N LEU A 961 32.00 -11.80 9.89
CA LEU A 961 32.58 -12.44 11.07
C LEU A 961 31.57 -13.35 11.78
N MET A 962 30.34 -12.85 11.97
CA MET A 962 29.26 -13.61 12.59
C MET A 962 28.96 -14.88 11.80
N ALA A 963 28.85 -14.76 10.47
CA ALA A 963 28.61 -15.90 9.60
C ALA A 963 29.79 -16.89 9.60
N HIS A 964 31.04 -16.41 9.56
CA HIS A 964 32.22 -17.26 9.68
C HIS A 964 32.20 -18.08 10.98
N ARG A 965 31.95 -17.44 12.13
CA ARG A 965 31.85 -18.14 13.42
C ARG A 965 30.69 -19.13 13.47
N PHE A 966 29.54 -18.73 12.94
CA PHE A 966 28.36 -19.59 12.87
C PHE A 966 28.63 -20.86 12.06
N PHE A 967 29.19 -20.74 10.85
CA PHE A 967 29.49 -21.90 10.02
C PHE A 967 30.59 -22.77 10.61
N LYS A 968 31.63 -22.17 11.22
CA LYS A 968 32.71 -22.93 11.88
C LYS A 968 32.15 -23.78 13.02
N GLY A 969 31.30 -23.20 13.87
CA GLY A 969 30.62 -23.95 14.94
C GLY A 969 29.69 -25.04 14.41
N ARG A 970 28.98 -24.78 13.30
CA ARG A 970 28.10 -25.76 12.67
C ARG A 970 28.86 -26.94 12.07
N ILE A 971 29.98 -26.69 11.38
CA ILE A 971 30.85 -27.74 10.83
C ILE A 971 31.43 -28.58 11.96
N ALA A 972 31.91 -27.96 13.05
CA ALA A 972 32.40 -28.69 14.22
C ALA A 972 31.34 -29.65 14.80
N GLY A 973 30.09 -29.21 14.90
CA GLY A 973 28.98 -30.08 15.31
C GLY A 973 28.76 -31.27 14.35
N TYR A 974 28.85 -31.04 13.04
CA TYR A 974 28.75 -32.12 12.05
C TYR A 974 29.92 -33.09 12.10
N ILE A 975 31.14 -32.63 12.39
CA ILE A 975 32.32 -33.51 12.52
C ILE A 975 32.07 -34.51 13.66
N ILE A 976 31.65 -34.03 14.82
CA ILE A 976 31.36 -34.88 15.99
C ILE A 976 30.26 -35.90 15.65
N GLU A 977 29.17 -35.46 15.02
CA GLU A 977 28.06 -36.36 14.62
C GLU A 977 28.54 -37.43 13.62
N MET A 978 29.36 -37.06 12.63
CA MET A 978 29.91 -38.02 11.66
C MET A 978 30.90 -39.00 12.28
N GLU A 979 31.76 -38.56 13.20
CA GLU A 979 32.68 -39.42 13.94
C GLU A 979 31.94 -40.44 14.82
N GLN A 980 30.88 -40.01 15.50
CA GLN A 980 30.01 -40.90 16.28
C GLN A 980 29.37 -41.96 15.39
N GLU A 981 28.77 -41.56 14.27
CA GLU A 981 28.15 -42.50 13.32
C GLU A 981 29.16 -43.50 12.71
N ALA A 982 30.38 -43.04 12.40
CA ALA A 982 31.45 -43.90 11.91
C ALA A 982 31.95 -44.88 12.98
N THR A 983 32.07 -44.44 14.23
CA THR A 983 32.44 -45.30 15.37
C THR A 983 31.39 -46.37 15.62
N LEU A 984 30.11 -46.00 15.60
CA LEU A 984 29.00 -46.94 15.73
C LEU A 984 29.02 -47.98 14.59
N LEU A 985 29.35 -47.59 13.35
CA LEU A 985 29.48 -48.53 12.24
C LEU A 985 30.64 -49.52 12.47
N LEU A 986 31.80 -49.04 12.91
CA LEU A 986 32.95 -49.89 13.27
C LEU A 986 32.58 -50.93 14.33
N ASP A 987 31.93 -50.52 15.42
CA ASP A 987 31.54 -51.43 16.50
C ASP A 987 30.52 -52.49 16.02
N THR A 988 29.65 -52.10 15.09
CA THR A 988 28.69 -53.03 14.45
C THR A 988 29.42 -54.06 13.57
N MET A 989 30.47 -53.66 12.87
CA MET A 989 31.26 -54.53 12.00
C MET A 989 32.15 -55.51 12.79
N ASP A 990 32.64 -55.10 13.96
CA ASP A 990 33.43 -55.93 14.87
C ASP A 990 32.59 -56.92 15.70
N GLY A 991 31.26 -56.95 15.52
CA GLY A 991 30.36 -57.83 16.26
C GLY A 991 30.17 -57.44 17.73
N ARG A 992 30.67 -56.28 18.16
CA ARG A 992 30.42 -55.72 19.50
C ARG A 992 29.04 -55.06 19.49
N VAL A 993 28.00 -55.86 19.68
CA VAL A 993 26.64 -55.34 19.91
C VAL A 993 26.64 -54.55 21.21
N VAL A 994 26.53 -53.21 21.15
CA VAL A 994 25.98 -52.44 22.25
C VAL A 994 24.46 -52.59 22.16
N PRO A 995 23.77 -53.17 23.17
CA PRO A 995 22.32 -53.22 23.17
C PRO A 995 21.81 -51.77 23.21
N ALA A 996 20.95 -51.42 22.25
CA ALA A 996 20.19 -50.19 22.32
C ALA A 996 19.43 -50.15 23.66
N ALA A 997 19.60 -49.06 24.41
CA ALA A 997 18.80 -48.80 25.60
C ALA A 997 17.31 -48.88 25.22
N THR A 998 16.61 -49.79 25.88
CA THR A 998 15.17 -50.00 25.76
C THR A 998 14.42 -48.71 26.08
N ALA A 999 13.78 -48.09 25.08
CA ALA A 999 12.65 -47.21 25.33
C ALA A 999 11.45 -48.07 25.78
N PRO A 1000 10.64 -47.64 26.77
CA PRO A 1000 9.52 -48.43 27.24
C PRO A 1000 8.42 -48.49 26.18
N VAL A 1001 7.95 -49.71 25.92
CA VAL A 1001 6.78 -50.02 25.10
C VAL A 1001 5.50 -49.78 25.90
N ALA A 1002 4.55 -49.05 25.31
CA ALA A 1002 3.11 -49.25 25.50
C ALA A 1002 2.44 -48.87 24.16
N ALA A 1003 2.19 -49.82 23.25
CA ALA A 1003 1.06 -50.76 23.19
C ALA A 1003 -0.22 -50.13 22.57
N ALA A 1004 -0.53 -50.52 21.33
CA ALA A 1004 -1.76 -51.27 20.96
C ALA A 1004 -2.11 -51.13 19.45
N GLY A 1005 -1.67 -52.15 18.69
CA GLY A 1005 -2.37 -52.89 17.62
C GLY A 1005 -3.30 -52.21 16.61
N LYS A 1006 -3.01 -52.43 15.32
CA LYS A 1006 -3.99 -53.03 14.38
C LYS A 1006 -3.29 -54.08 13.49
N PRO A 1007 -3.98 -55.20 13.16
CA PRO A 1007 -3.37 -56.39 12.60
C PRO A 1007 -3.21 -56.33 11.07
N VAL A 1008 -2.25 -57.13 10.59
CA VAL A 1008 -2.07 -57.53 9.19
C VAL A 1008 -2.98 -58.71 8.88
N MET A 1009 -3.43 -58.82 7.63
CA MET A 1009 -3.60 -60.02 6.77
C MET A 1009 -4.62 -59.67 5.66
N ALA A 1010 -4.49 -60.06 4.40
CA ALA A 1010 -3.53 -60.90 3.70
C ALA A 1010 -3.64 -60.64 2.18
N LYS A 1011 -2.71 -61.24 1.43
CA LYS A 1011 -2.67 -61.35 -0.03
C LYS A 1011 -4.01 -61.78 -0.64
N GLY A 1012 -4.31 -61.17 -1.79
CA GLY A 1012 -5.37 -61.46 -2.76
C GLY A 1012 -5.29 -60.40 -3.85
#